data_AF-A0A0C1INU8-F1
#
_entry.id   AF-A0A0C1INU8-F1
#
_cell.length_a   1.000
_cell.length_b   1.000
_cell.length_c   1.000
_cell.angle_alpha   90.00
_cell.angle_beta   90.00
_cell.angle_gamma   90.00
#
_symmetry.space_group_name_H-M   'P 1'
#
loop_
_entity.id
_entity.type
_entity.pdbx_description
1 polymer ?
#
loop_
_entity_poly.entity_id
_entity_poly.type
_entity_poly.pdbx_seq_one_letter_code
_entity_poly.pdbx_strand_id
1 'polypeptide(L)'
;MRSSRFAVLVSGLCLTTATIAQLPYRTIQQKGSTLCYSLSSGVQLIKQDGFSFKDLNKNGKLDKYEDWRLPAEERAKDLATKMSIEQIAGLMLYSAHQSIPGRDAGFGKGTYNGKSLKESGAKSSDLSDEQKEFLTRDHLRHVLITSVESPEVAATWNNNAQSFAEGTGLGIPVNTSSDPRHIAVASTEYNAGSGGRISMWPDALGLAASFDPALVEEFGSIAAKEYRALGITTALSPQVDLGTEPRWNRINGTFGEDPWLSADLGRAYIDGFQTSKGKDEIKDGWGYSSVNAMVKHWPGGGPEEGGRDGHFAYGKFAVYPGNNFKAHLVPFTEGAFKLKGKTAMASAVMPYYTVSFGIDSVNNENVGNAYSKFIITDLLRSQYHYDGVVCTDWGITRNEGQYVDEFRGKPWGVEKLTEAQRHYKVIMAGVDQFGGNNVAGPIIEAYQLGVAEHGEAFMRQRFEASAVRLLKNIFRTGLFENPYLDPANSKSVVGKPAYMKAGYDAQLKSLVLLKNKSNVLPLKGKPKVYVPKRTSPAARDWFGNVTPEKVQDPVSIDLLNKYVTFTNDAAAADYAIVFVNSPTGSTGYDRNDRLKGSNGYIPISLQYGPYTAAEARAQSIAAGDPVLDSTVSNRSYKDKAITATNITDLQSILDTKKLMGNKPVIVVINAASPMVFSEFESQADGILLSFGVQHQAILDMLSGKTEPSGLLPVTMPASMEIVEKQFEDVPHDMQPHLDSQGNSYKFGYGLNWKGVITDARTTRYNMQTAKR
;
A
#
# COMPACT_ATOMS: atom_id res chain seq x y z
N MET A 1 -25.25 38.48 -73.46
CA MET A 1 -25.28 37.03 -73.21
C MET A 1 -24.27 36.68 -72.13
N ARG A 2 -24.75 36.00 -71.07
CA ARG A 2 -24.05 35.11 -70.13
C ARG A 2 -22.73 35.54 -69.45
N SER A 3 -22.88 35.85 -68.15
CA SER A 3 -22.21 35.25 -66.97
C SER A 3 -20.68 35.10 -66.93
N SER A 4 -20.06 35.67 -65.90
CA SER A 4 -19.15 34.93 -65.00
C SER A 4 -19.03 35.67 -63.66
N ARG A 5 -19.09 34.89 -62.57
CA ARG A 5 -19.11 35.30 -61.16
C ARG A 5 -17.69 35.55 -60.63
N PHE A 6 -17.53 36.55 -59.77
CA PHE A 6 -16.53 36.55 -58.70
C PHE A 6 -17.23 36.90 -57.39
N ALA A 7 -17.23 35.94 -56.45
CA ALA A 7 -17.70 36.12 -55.08
C ALA A 7 -16.47 36.24 -54.18
N VAL A 8 -16.39 37.33 -53.43
CA VAL A 8 -15.42 37.53 -52.35
C VAL A 8 -16.05 37.01 -51.06
N LEU A 9 -15.47 35.97 -50.48
CA LEU A 9 -15.81 35.48 -49.14
C LEU A 9 -15.06 36.31 -48.10
N VAL A 10 -15.80 37.02 -47.24
CA VAL A 10 -15.28 37.65 -46.03
C VAL A 10 -15.37 36.62 -44.89
N SER A 11 -14.22 36.23 -44.35
CA SER A 11 -14.09 35.35 -43.18
C SER A 11 -14.46 36.09 -41.90
N GLY A 12 -15.58 35.71 -41.28
CA GLY A 12 -15.94 36.14 -39.93
C GLY A 12 -15.14 35.35 -38.88
N LEU A 13 -14.29 36.05 -38.11
CA LEU A 13 -13.71 35.52 -36.88
C LEU A 13 -14.82 35.39 -35.83
N CYS A 14 -15.18 34.16 -35.47
CA CYS A 14 -15.99 33.87 -34.29
C CYS A 14 -15.05 33.79 -33.08
N LEU A 15 -14.96 34.89 -32.31
CA LEU A 15 -14.35 34.90 -30.97
C LEU A 15 -15.30 34.18 -30.01
N THR A 16 -15.07 32.90 -29.77
CA THR A 16 -15.70 32.18 -28.66
C THR A 16 -15.04 32.61 -27.36
N THR A 17 -15.69 33.48 -26.60
CA THR A 17 -15.33 33.77 -25.21
C THR A 17 -15.59 32.52 -24.38
N ALA A 18 -14.54 31.76 -24.06
CA ALA A 18 -14.60 30.72 -23.06
C ALA A 18 -14.93 31.38 -21.70
N THR A 19 -16.14 31.16 -21.20
CA THR A 19 -16.50 31.49 -19.82
C THR A 19 -15.63 30.65 -18.89
N ILE A 20 -14.67 31.29 -18.23
CA ILE A 20 -13.92 30.66 -17.13
C ILE A 20 -14.94 30.33 -16.05
N ALA A 21 -15.23 29.05 -15.84
CA ALA A 21 -16.10 28.61 -14.76
C ALA A 21 -15.50 29.10 -13.44
N GLN A 22 -16.26 29.91 -12.70
CA GLN A 22 -15.80 30.43 -11.41
C GLN A 22 -15.70 29.28 -10.41
N LEU A 23 -14.49 29.07 -9.87
CA LEU A 23 -14.24 28.05 -8.86
C LEU A 23 -15.08 28.34 -7.59
N PRO A 24 -15.50 27.31 -6.83
CA PRO A 24 -16.38 27.49 -5.67
C PRO A 24 -15.67 28.12 -4.45
N TYR A 25 -14.40 28.47 -4.57
CA TYR A 25 -13.56 29.08 -3.55
C TYR A 25 -12.86 30.32 -4.10
N ARG A 26 -12.47 31.23 -3.21
CA ARG A 26 -11.63 32.39 -3.53
C ARG A 26 -10.18 32.12 -3.14
N THR A 27 -9.26 32.53 -4.01
CA THR A 27 -7.82 32.49 -3.74
C THR A 27 -7.31 33.89 -3.43
N ILE A 28 -6.46 33.99 -2.41
CA ILE A 28 -5.78 35.23 -2.03
C ILE A 28 -4.28 34.96 -2.07
N GLN A 29 -3.63 35.58 -3.05
CA GLN A 29 -2.19 35.57 -3.19
C GLN A 29 -1.60 36.66 -2.30
N GLN A 30 -0.74 36.26 -1.37
CA GLN A 30 -0.03 37.18 -0.48
C GLN A 30 1.37 36.64 -0.17
N LYS A 31 2.22 37.50 0.39
CA LYS A 31 3.57 37.08 0.81
C LYS A 31 3.46 36.04 1.93
N GLY A 32 4.12 34.90 1.75
CA GLY A 32 4.24 33.84 2.77
C GLY A 32 3.28 32.67 2.60
N SER A 33 1.98 32.93 2.40
CA SER A 33 0.97 31.86 2.26
C SER A 33 -0.07 32.19 1.20
N THR A 34 -0.48 31.17 0.42
CA THR A 34 -1.69 31.26 -0.42
C THR A 34 -2.89 30.85 0.41
N LEU A 35 -3.87 31.74 0.57
CA LEU A 35 -5.12 31.40 1.25
C LEU A 35 -6.21 31.05 0.25
N CYS A 36 -6.92 29.96 0.52
CA CYS A 36 -8.15 29.62 -0.16
C CYS A 36 -9.27 29.34 0.84
N TYR A 37 -10.47 29.87 0.55
CA TYR A 37 -11.66 29.67 1.36
C TYR A 37 -12.91 29.58 0.48
N SER A 38 -13.88 28.79 0.91
CA SER A 38 -15.16 28.63 0.22
C SER A 38 -16.04 29.86 0.40
N LEU A 39 -16.80 30.19 -0.64
CA LEU A 39 -17.81 31.25 -0.57
C LEU A 39 -19.04 30.85 0.25
N SER A 40 -19.24 29.55 0.47
CA SER A 40 -20.37 29.01 1.22
C SER A 40 -20.01 28.55 2.64
N SER A 41 -18.74 28.55 3.03
CA SER A 41 -18.34 28.15 4.40
C SER A 41 -18.69 29.20 5.46
N GLY A 42 -18.94 30.44 5.05
CA GLY A 42 -19.18 31.57 5.95
C GLY A 42 -17.92 32.11 6.63
N VAL A 43 -16.74 31.56 6.30
CA VAL A 43 -15.44 32.07 6.75
C VAL A 43 -15.26 33.51 6.28
N GLN A 44 -14.86 34.36 7.21
CA GLN A 44 -14.45 35.73 6.94
C GLN A 44 -12.94 35.86 7.04
N LEU A 45 -12.46 37.04 6.66
CA LEU A 45 -11.06 37.31 6.51
C LEU A 45 -10.61 38.35 7.53
N ILE A 46 -9.63 38.01 8.35
CA ILE A 46 -9.04 38.91 9.34
C ILE A 46 -7.80 39.53 8.73
N LYS A 47 -7.68 40.86 8.80
CA LYS A 47 -6.51 41.59 8.33
C LYS A 47 -5.70 42.07 9.52
N GLN A 48 -4.45 41.65 9.61
CA GLN A 48 -3.54 42.06 10.67
C GLN A 48 -2.11 42.13 10.12
N ASP A 49 -1.37 43.17 10.49
CA ASP A 49 0.04 43.37 10.09
C ASP A 49 0.29 43.32 8.57
N GLY A 50 -0.70 43.74 7.77
CA GLY A 50 -0.64 43.70 6.30
C GLY A 50 -0.87 42.32 5.68
N PHE A 51 -1.20 41.31 6.49
CA PHE A 51 -1.54 39.95 6.05
C PHE A 51 -3.04 39.67 6.26
N SER A 52 -3.54 38.71 5.50
CA SER A 52 -4.88 38.14 5.67
C SER A 52 -4.80 36.76 6.32
N PHE A 53 -5.83 36.43 7.10
CA PHE A 53 -6.01 35.18 7.82
C PHE A 53 -7.48 34.73 7.71
N LYS A 54 -7.73 33.42 7.79
CA LYS A 54 -9.08 32.88 7.79
C LYS A 54 -9.61 32.84 9.22
N ASP A 55 -10.75 33.49 9.45
CA ASP A 55 -11.54 33.34 10.68
C ASP A 55 -12.31 32.01 10.60
N LEU A 56 -11.63 30.92 10.93
CA LEU A 56 -12.13 29.56 10.72
C LEU A 56 -13.22 29.21 11.73
N ASN A 57 -13.12 29.72 12.96
CA ASN A 57 -14.14 29.52 14.00
C ASN A 57 -15.21 30.63 14.04
N LYS A 58 -15.07 31.67 13.22
CA LYS A 58 -16.06 32.74 13.00
C LYS A 58 -16.26 33.61 14.24
N ASN A 59 -15.21 33.82 15.03
CA ASN A 59 -15.27 34.60 16.27
C ASN A 59 -14.80 36.07 16.11
N GLY A 60 -14.34 36.45 14.91
CA GLY A 60 -13.88 37.79 14.58
C GLY A 60 -12.50 38.17 15.15
N LYS A 61 -11.74 37.22 15.69
CA LYS A 61 -10.42 37.42 16.30
C LYS A 61 -9.41 36.46 15.69
N LEU A 62 -8.17 36.92 15.51
CA LEU A 62 -7.10 36.07 15.02
C LEU A 62 -6.64 35.15 16.15
N ASP A 63 -7.09 33.90 16.16
CA ASP A 63 -6.58 32.89 17.07
C ASP A 63 -5.22 32.36 16.60
N LYS A 64 -4.38 31.87 17.53
CA LYS A 64 -3.04 31.40 17.16
C LYS A 64 -3.09 30.26 16.13
N TYR A 65 -4.06 29.35 16.23
CA TYR A 65 -4.18 28.28 15.25
C TYR A 65 -4.54 28.76 13.84
N GLU A 66 -5.08 29.97 13.67
CA GLU A 66 -5.39 30.59 12.37
C GLU A 66 -4.20 31.38 11.82
N ASP A 67 -3.25 31.75 12.69
CA ASP A 67 -2.06 32.48 12.33
C ASP A 67 -1.00 31.56 11.69
N TRP A 68 -1.03 31.50 10.35
CA TRP A 68 -0.10 30.71 9.55
C TRP A 68 1.38 31.11 9.69
N ARG A 69 1.68 32.24 10.35
CA ARG A 69 3.05 32.67 10.65
C ARG A 69 3.66 31.84 11.79
N LEU A 70 2.82 31.23 12.64
CA LEU A 70 3.25 30.46 13.80
C LEU A 70 3.64 29.01 13.41
N PRO A 71 4.56 28.38 14.16
CA PRO A 71 4.92 26.99 13.93
C PRO A 71 3.71 26.05 14.07
N ALA A 72 3.67 24.99 13.26
CA ALA A 72 2.60 23.99 13.30
C ALA A 72 2.37 23.40 14.70
N GLU A 73 3.43 23.22 15.50
CA GLU A 73 3.35 22.78 16.89
C GLU A 73 2.55 23.74 17.78
N GLU A 74 2.79 25.05 17.67
CA GLU A 74 2.08 26.06 18.46
C GLU A 74 0.62 26.14 18.04
N ARG A 75 0.35 26.12 16.74
CA ARG A 75 -1.00 26.12 16.18
C ARG A 75 -1.79 24.88 16.60
N ALA A 76 -1.16 23.70 16.58
CA ALA A 76 -1.78 22.45 17.00
C ALA A 76 -2.12 22.44 18.50
N LYS A 77 -1.22 22.93 19.36
CA LYS A 77 -1.49 23.07 20.80
C LYS A 77 -2.63 24.04 21.08
N ASP A 78 -2.60 25.20 20.42
CA ASP A 78 -3.63 26.21 20.57
C ASP A 78 -5.01 25.67 20.18
N LEU A 79 -5.11 24.97 19.05
CA LEU A 79 -6.36 24.38 18.58
C LEU A 79 -6.83 23.23 19.47
N ALA A 80 -5.94 22.33 19.90
CA ALA A 80 -6.29 21.21 20.76
C ALA A 80 -6.97 21.66 22.07
N THR A 81 -6.48 22.75 22.69
CA THR A 81 -7.10 23.30 23.91
C THR A 81 -8.49 23.88 23.71
N LYS A 82 -8.82 24.31 22.48
CA LYS A 82 -10.13 24.87 22.12
C LYS A 82 -11.15 23.80 21.72
N MET A 83 -10.71 22.57 21.46
CA MET A 83 -11.59 21.48 21.05
C MET A 83 -12.37 20.90 22.23
N SER A 84 -13.63 20.49 21.97
CA SER A 84 -14.39 19.63 22.89
C SER A 84 -13.86 18.19 22.86
N ILE A 85 -14.26 17.37 23.84
CA ILE A 85 -13.87 15.94 23.87
C ILE A 85 -14.43 15.21 22.64
N GLU A 86 -15.63 15.53 22.20
CA GLU A 86 -16.26 14.97 21.01
C GLU A 86 -15.49 15.33 19.74
N GLN A 87 -15.01 16.58 19.63
CA GLN A 87 -14.18 17.01 18.50
C GLN A 87 -12.82 16.30 18.50
N ILE A 88 -12.20 16.12 19.68
CA ILE A 88 -10.94 15.36 19.77
C ILE A 88 -11.19 13.88 19.42
N ALA A 89 -12.25 13.28 19.95
CA ALA A 89 -12.63 11.91 19.61
C ALA A 89 -12.85 11.75 18.09
N GLY A 90 -13.52 12.71 17.44
CA GLY A 90 -13.69 12.74 16.00
C GLY A 90 -12.37 12.86 15.23
N LEU A 91 -11.43 13.65 15.72
CA LEU A 91 -10.09 13.75 15.13
C LEU A 91 -9.33 12.42 15.24
N MET A 92 -9.53 11.66 16.32
CA MET A 92 -8.95 10.33 16.53
C MET A 92 -9.58 9.24 15.66
N LEU A 93 -10.69 9.52 14.97
CA LEU A 93 -11.26 8.61 13.98
C LEU A 93 -10.49 8.63 12.66
N TYR A 94 -10.49 7.49 11.99
CA TYR A 94 -10.08 7.32 10.61
C TYR A 94 -11.16 6.53 9.88
N SER A 95 -11.70 7.07 8.79
CA SER A 95 -12.87 6.49 8.17
C SER A 95 -12.67 5.04 7.73
N ALA A 96 -13.75 4.28 7.70
CA ALA A 96 -13.84 3.13 6.83
C ALA A 96 -13.57 3.53 5.37
N HIS A 97 -13.24 2.55 4.53
CA HIS A 97 -12.92 2.75 3.13
C HIS A 97 -14.05 3.43 2.35
N GLN A 98 -13.73 4.52 1.64
CA GLN A 98 -14.67 5.31 0.85
C GLN A 98 -14.40 5.15 -0.65
N SER A 99 -15.46 4.91 -1.43
CA SER A 99 -15.39 4.99 -2.91
C SER A 99 -15.92 6.35 -3.37
N ILE A 100 -15.25 6.95 -4.37
CA ILE A 100 -15.67 8.22 -4.98
C ILE A 100 -15.98 7.99 -6.48
N PRO A 101 -17.25 7.97 -6.90
CA PRO A 101 -18.45 8.06 -6.06
C PRO A 101 -18.69 6.79 -5.23
N GLY A 102 -19.62 6.90 -4.26
CA GLY A 102 -20.08 5.74 -3.50
C GLY A 102 -20.64 4.67 -4.42
N ARG A 103 -20.35 3.40 -4.13
CA ARG A 103 -20.87 2.26 -4.91
C ARG A 103 -22.36 2.07 -4.63
N ASP A 104 -23.07 1.42 -5.56
CA ASP A 104 -24.50 1.11 -5.37
C ASP A 104 -24.73 0.05 -4.28
N ALA A 105 -23.78 -0.87 -4.11
CA ALA A 105 -23.85 -1.98 -3.16
C ALA A 105 -22.46 -2.41 -2.68
N GLY A 106 -22.46 -3.21 -1.61
CA GLY A 106 -21.26 -3.84 -1.06
C GLY A 106 -20.31 -2.85 -0.38
N PHE A 107 -19.03 -3.16 -0.44
CA PHE A 107 -17.98 -2.37 0.19
C PHE A 107 -17.82 -1.01 -0.50
N GLY A 108 -17.77 0.07 0.29
CA GLY A 108 -17.73 1.43 -0.25
C GLY A 108 -19.08 1.94 -0.78
N LYS A 109 -20.20 1.29 -0.39
CA LYS A 109 -21.55 1.79 -0.69
C LYS A 109 -21.75 3.20 -0.14
N GLY A 110 -22.39 4.05 -0.92
CA GLY A 110 -22.84 5.37 -0.47
C GLY A 110 -24.21 5.72 -1.04
N THR A 111 -24.96 6.54 -0.32
CA THR A 111 -26.27 7.04 -0.75
C THR A 111 -26.25 8.56 -0.94
N TYR A 112 -27.17 9.06 -1.76
CA TYR A 112 -27.28 10.47 -2.13
C TYR A 112 -28.75 10.89 -2.02
N ASN A 113 -29.10 11.61 -0.95
CA ASN A 113 -30.48 11.87 -0.55
C ASN A 113 -31.30 10.57 -0.42
N GLY A 114 -30.72 9.53 0.19
CA GLY A 114 -31.33 8.23 0.42
C GLY A 114 -31.46 7.33 -0.82
N LYS A 115 -30.89 7.71 -1.96
CA LYS A 115 -30.93 6.96 -3.23
C LYS A 115 -29.53 6.56 -3.72
N SER A 116 -29.44 5.64 -4.67
CA SER A 116 -28.19 5.38 -5.40
C SER A 116 -27.74 6.61 -6.19
N LEU A 117 -26.47 6.68 -6.60
CA LEU A 117 -25.97 7.78 -7.42
C LEU A 117 -26.82 7.95 -8.69
N LYS A 118 -27.10 6.83 -9.38
CA LYS A 118 -27.87 6.79 -10.63
C LYS A 118 -29.29 7.34 -10.50
N GLU A 119 -29.92 7.15 -9.34
CA GLU A 119 -31.33 7.52 -9.10
C GLU A 119 -31.50 8.88 -8.42
N SER A 120 -30.42 9.43 -7.85
CA SER A 120 -30.44 10.67 -7.06
C SER A 120 -30.35 11.94 -7.91
N GLY A 121 -29.76 11.86 -9.11
CA GLY A 121 -29.37 13.03 -9.90
C GLY A 121 -28.13 13.76 -9.36
N ALA A 122 -27.47 13.22 -8.33
CA ALA A 122 -26.21 13.74 -7.82
C ALA A 122 -25.06 13.48 -8.82
N LYS A 123 -23.99 14.27 -8.69
CA LYS A 123 -22.77 14.12 -9.48
C LYS A 123 -21.81 13.15 -8.78
N SER A 124 -20.94 12.50 -9.55
CA SER A 124 -19.91 11.61 -8.99
C SER A 124 -18.99 12.29 -7.96
N SER A 125 -18.89 13.62 -8.01
CA SER A 125 -18.10 14.45 -7.09
C SER A 125 -18.85 14.88 -5.82
N ASP A 126 -20.14 14.62 -5.70
CA ASP A 126 -20.92 15.04 -4.54
C ASP A 126 -20.57 14.17 -3.33
N LEU A 127 -20.72 14.73 -2.12
CA LEU A 127 -20.57 13.96 -0.88
C LEU A 127 -21.77 13.02 -0.70
N SER A 128 -21.51 11.77 -0.34
CA SER A 128 -22.57 10.85 0.06
C SER A 128 -23.19 11.28 1.40
N ASP A 129 -24.36 10.74 1.72
CA ASP A 129 -25.06 11.03 2.97
C ASP A 129 -24.26 10.54 4.18
N GLU A 130 -23.63 9.36 4.07
CA GLU A 130 -22.74 8.80 5.10
C GLU A 130 -21.49 9.67 5.31
N GLN A 131 -20.95 10.24 4.23
CA GLN A 131 -19.83 11.17 4.30
C GLN A 131 -20.21 12.45 5.04
N LYS A 132 -21.36 13.04 4.72
CA LYS A 132 -21.87 14.21 5.45
C LYS A 132 -22.12 13.89 6.93
N GLU A 133 -22.64 12.71 7.23
CA GLU A 133 -22.93 12.25 8.59
C GLU A 133 -21.66 12.19 9.43
N PHE A 134 -20.63 11.44 9.01
CA PHE A 134 -19.41 11.32 9.82
C PHE A 134 -18.62 12.64 9.92
N LEU A 135 -18.69 13.51 8.90
CA LEU A 135 -18.00 14.81 8.91
C LEU A 135 -18.66 15.80 9.89
N THR A 136 -19.98 15.70 10.07
CA THR A 136 -20.73 16.59 10.98
C THR A 136 -20.90 16.00 12.37
N ARG A 137 -21.59 14.87 12.48
CA ARG A 137 -22.00 14.28 13.76
C ARG A 137 -20.81 13.77 14.55
N ASP A 138 -19.91 13.06 13.88
CA ASP A 138 -18.77 12.39 14.52
C ASP A 138 -17.47 13.19 14.40
N HIS A 139 -17.51 14.40 13.82
CA HIS A 139 -16.36 15.30 13.63
C HIS A 139 -15.13 14.66 12.98
N LEU A 140 -15.32 13.58 12.20
CA LEU A 140 -14.24 12.85 11.56
C LEU A 140 -13.50 13.76 10.56
N ARG A 141 -12.16 13.69 10.55
CA ARG A 141 -11.33 14.46 9.61
C ARG A 141 -10.38 13.64 8.77
N HIS A 142 -10.17 12.37 9.05
CA HIS A 142 -9.23 11.51 8.31
C HIS A 142 -9.98 10.52 7.43
N VAL A 143 -10.02 10.78 6.12
CA VAL A 143 -10.88 10.03 5.18
C VAL A 143 -10.03 9.17 4.24
N LEU A 144 -10.20 7.85 4.30
CA LEU A 144 -9.55 6.90 3.38
C LEU A 144 -10.38 6.72 2.11
N ILE A 145 -9.82 7.11 0.97
CA ILE A 145 -10.40 6.83 -0.35
C ILE A 145 -9.74 5.61 -1.00
N THR A 146 -10.53 4.68 -1.53
CA THR A 146 -10.04 3.47 -2.22
C THR A 146 -10.15 3.57 -3.72
N SER A 147 -11.19 4.22 -4.23
CA SER A 147 -11.38 4.44 -5.66
C SER A 147 -11.79 5.87 -5.96
N VAL A 148 -11.34 6.36 -7.11
CA VAL A 148 -11.82 7.60 -7.72
C VAL A 148 -12.22 7.31 -9.16
N GLU A 149 -13.16 8.08 -9.70
CA GLU A 149 -13.60 7.94 -11.09
C GLU A 149 -12.61 8.59 -12.09
N SER A 150 -12.12 9.78 -11.74
CA SER A 150 -11.16 10.57 -12.53
C SER A 150 -10.45 11.62 -11.67
N PRO A 151 -9.31 12.19 -12.12
CA PRO A 151 -8.63 13.27 -11.40
C PRO A 151 -9.51 14.51 -11.18
N GLU A 152 -10.34 14.87 -12.16
CA GLU A 152 -11.27 16.00 -12.06
C GLU A 152 -12.36 15.75 -11.00
N VAL A 153 -12.90 14.53 -10.96
CA VAL A 153 -13.89 14.14 -9.95
C VAL A 153 -13.27 14.11 -8.56
N ALA A 154 -12.05 13.56 -8.42
CA ALA A 154 -11.32 13.57 -7.15
C ALA A 154 -11.09 15.00 -6.64
N ALA A 155 -10.62 15.91 -7.52
CA ALA A 155 -10.40 17.31 -7.17
C ALA A 155 -11.69 18.03 -6.76
N THR A 156 -12.77 17.81 -7.51
CA THR A 156 -14.07 18.43 -7.22
C THR A 156 -14.68 17.87 -5.94
N TRP A 157 -14.59 16.56 -5.72
CA TRP A 157 -15.02 15.92 -4.48
C TRP A 157 -14.23 16.42 -3.27
N ASN A 158 -12.90 16.54 -3.39
CA ASN A 158 -12.08 17.14 -2.34
C ASN A 158 -12.56 18.56 -2.03
N ASN A 159 -12.78 19.41 -3.05
CA ASN A 159 -13.28 20.77 -2.82
C ASN A 159 -14.63 20.80 -2.10
N ASN A 160 -15.53 19.86 -2.43
CA ASN A 160 -16.82 19.72 -1.75
C ASN A 160 -16.64 19.30 -0.29
N ALA A 161 -15.77 18.34 -0.01
CA ALA A 161 -15.44 17.89 1.34
C ALA A 161 -14.83 19.01 2.19
N GLN A 162 -13.88 19.77 1.62
CA GLN A 162 -13.20 20.86 2.30
C GLN A 162 -14.14 22.04 2.55
N SER A 163 -14.95 22.43 1.56
CA SER A 163 -15.97 23.47 1.75
C SER A 163 -16.96 23.10 2.84
N PHE A 164 -17.35 21.83 2.90
CA PHE A 164 -18.28 21.34 3.90
C PHE A 164 -17.65 21.36 5.30
N ALA A 165 -16.43 20.85 5.47
CA ALA A 165 -15.73 20.85 6.75
C ALA A 165 -15.35 22.26 7.24
N GLU A 166 -14.90 23.14 6.34
CA GLU A 166 -14.57 24.55 6.63
C GLU A 166 -15.80 25.32 7.14
N GLY A 167 -17.01 24.92 6.73
CA GLY A 167 -18.26 25.50 7.21
C GLY A 167 -18.63 25.15 8.66
N THR A 168 -17.95 24.18 9.27
CA THR A 168 -18.34 23.59 10.57
C THR A 168 -17.34 23.89 11.68
N GLY A 169 -17.85 24.10 12.90
CA GLY A 169 -17.04 24.16 14.13
C GLY A 169 -15.82 25.08 14.03
N LEU A 170 -14.64 24.51 14.24
CA LEU A 170 -13.34 25.19 14.23
C LEU A 170 -12.66 25.19 12.83
N GLY A 171 -13.42 24.89 11.77
CA GLY A 171 -12.94 24.90 10.39
C GLY A 171 -11.80 23.91 10.09
N ILE A 172 -11.69 22.82 10.87
CA ILE A 172 -10.63 21.81 10.70
C ILE A 172 -10.79 21.13 9.33
N PRO A 173 -9.78 21.18 8.44
CA PRO A 173 -9.85 20.56 7.11
C PRO A 173 -9.97 19.04 7.13
N VAL A 174 -10.49 18.47 6.04
CA VAL A 174 -10.43 17.02 5.81
C VAL A 174 -9.01 16.65 5.36
N ASN A 175 -8.43 15.62 5.97
CA ASN A 175 -7.21 14.97 5.54
C ASN A 175 -7.57 13.68 4.80
N THR A 176 -7.49 13.73 3.47
CA THR A 176 -7.74 12.56 2.63
C THR A 176 -6.49 11.70 2.50
N SER A 177 -6.69 10.39 2.49
CA SER A 177 -5.63 9.39 2.39
C SER A 177 -5.91 8.31 1.38
N SER A 178 -4.88 7.53 1.07
CA SER A 178 -4.99 6.37 0.21
C SER A 178 -3.95 5.30 0.55
N ASP A 179 -4.34 4.04 0.38
CA ASP A 179 -3.41 2.95 0.10
C ASP A 179 -2.62 3.20 -1.21
N PRO A 180 -1.50 2.47 -1.46
CA PRO A 180 -0.70 2.64 -2.66
C PRO A 180 -1.52 2.57 -3.97
N ARG A 181 -1.39 3.58 -4.84
CA ARG A 181 -2.09 3.65 -6.14
C ARG A 181 -1.20 3.39 -7.35
N HIS A 182 0.11 3.51 -7.19
CA HIS A 182 1.09 3.46 -8.28
C HIS A 182 1.57 2.03 -8.55
N ILE A 183 0.79 1.26 -9.31
CA ILE A 183 1.20 -0.07 -9.80
C ILE A 183 0.89 -0.24 -11.29
N ALA A 184 1.63 -1.10 -11.97
CA ALA A 184 1.51 -1.31 -13.42
C ALA A 184 0.30 -2.17 -13.82
N VAL A 185 -0.31 -2.89 -12.87
CA VAL A 185 -1.43 -3.81 -13.10
C VAL A 185 -2.52 -3.58 -12.04
N ALA A 186 -3.74 -3.24 -12.44
CA ALA A 186 -4.86 -3.05 -11.52
C ALA A 186 -5.63 -4.36 -11.31
N SER A 187 -5.22 -5.20 -10.35
CA SER A 187 -5.90 -6.48 -10.10
C SER A 187 -5.93 -7.00 -8.65
N THR A 188 -5.42 -6.25 -7.67
CA THR A 188 -5.43 -6.66 -6.24
C THR A 188 -6.25 -5.71 -5.37
N GLU A 189 -6.62 -6.20 -4.19
CA GLU A 189 -7.41 -5.51 -3.15
C GLU A 189 -6.98 -4.05 -2.90
N TYR A 190 -5.66 -3.81 -2.87
CA TYR A 190 -5.05 -2.49 -2.66
C TYR A 190 -5.25 -1.51 -3.83
N ASN A 191 -5.75 -1.96 -4.98
CA ASN A 191 -5.85 -1.16 -6.20
C ASN A 191 -7.16 -1.36 -7.00
N ALA A 192 -8.23 -1.87 -6.38
CA ALA A 192 -9.55 -1.89 -7.00
C ALA A 192 -10.13 -0.46 -7.08
N GLY A 193 -9.57 0.40 -7.93
CA GLY A 193 -9.97 1.81 -7.97
C GLY A 193 -9.05 2.87 -8.60
N SER A 194 -7.95 2.52 -9.29
CA SER A 194 -7.09 3.50 -10.02
C SER A 194 -7.75 4.17 -11.24
N GLY A 195 -9.08 4.28 -11.27
CA GLY A 195 -9.83 4.97 -12.31
C GLY A 195 -9.42 6.43 -12.41
N GLY A 196 -8.66 6.77 -13.46
CA GLY A 196 -8.26 8.14 -13.75
C GLY A 196 -6.81 8.40 -14.15
N ARG A 197 -6.06 7.40 -14.68
CA ARG A 197 -4.70 7.53 -15.25
C ARG A 197 -3.65 8.16 -14.31
N ILE A 198 -3.30 7.47 -13.21
CA ILE A 198 -2.09 7.78 -12.42
C ILE A 198 -0.83 7.16 -13.08
N SER A 199 0.38 7.61 -12.71
CA SER A 199 1.60 7.01 -13.25
C SER A 199 1.80 5.54 -12.87
N MET A 200 2.29 4.72 -13.80
CA MET A 200 2.43 3.26 -13.64
C MET A 200 3.86 2.87 -13.26
N TRP A 201 4.00 2.26 -12.09
CA TRP A 201 5.29 1.87 -11.49
C TRP A 201 5.32 0.36 -11.23
N PRO A 202 6.51 -0.25 -11.07
CA PRO A 202 6.58 -1.63 -10.59
C PRO A 202 6.00 -1.74 -9.17
N ASP A 203 5.62 -2.96 -8.77
CA ASP A 203 5.21 -3.23 -7.37
C ASP A 203 6.38 -2.98 -6.40
N ALA A 204 6.12 -3.00 -5.09
CA ALA A 204 7.15 -2.72 -4.08
C ALA A 204 8.37 -3.66 -4.18
N LEU A 205 8.16 -4.96 -4.42
CA LEU A 205 9.26 -5.88 -4.73
C LEU A 205 10.00 -5.52 -6.03
N GLY A 206 9.33 -4.93 -7.02
CA GLY A 206 9.98 -4.47 -8.23
C GLY A 206 10.81 -3.20 -8.00
N LEU A 207 10.32 -2.26 -7.19
CA LEU A 207 11.15 -1.16 -6.69
C LEU A 207 12.36 -1.70 -5.92
N ALA A 208 12.17 -2.72 -5.08
CA ALA A 208 13.26 -3.37 -4.36
C ALA A 208 14.27 -4.03 -5.28
N ALA A 209 13.82 -4.69 -6.36
CA ALA A 209 14.69 -5.34 -7.34
C ALA A 209 15.65 -4.37 -8.06
N SER A 210 15.39 -3.06 -8.02
CA SER A 210 16.34 -2.06 -8.53
C SER A 210 17.59 -1.89 -7.65
N PHE A 211 17.47 -2.17 -6.35
CA PHE A 211 18.47 -1.89 -5.31
C PHE A 211 18.92 -0.41 -5.29
N ASP A 212 18.03 0.50 -5.71
CA ASP A 212 18.32 1.91 -5.96
C ASP A 212 17.44 2.84 -5.09
N PRO A 213 17.93 3.27 -3.92
CA PRO A 213 17.22 4.24 -3.10
C PRO A 213 16.95 5.57 -3.81
N ALA A 214 17.79 6.01 -4.76
CA ALA A 214 17.55 7.28 -5.46
C ALA A 214 16.34 7.17 -6.39
N LEU A 215 16.17 6.02 -7.05
CA LEU A 215 14.97 5.71 -7.83
C LEU A 215 13.71 5.72 -6.94
N VAL A 216 13.77 5.14 -5.74
CA VAL A 216 12.63 5.11 -4.81
C VAL A 216 12.29 6.50 -4.25
N GLU A 217 13.29 7.37 -4.04
CA GLU A 217 13.05 8.78 -3.68
C GLU A 217 12.38 9.55 -4.84
N GLU A 218 12.82 9.32 -6.08
CA GLU A 218 12.19 9.89 -7.28
C GLU A 218 10.73 9.44 -7.41
N PHE A 219 10.48 8.14 -7.22
CA PHE A 219 9.14 7.57 -7.15
C PHE A 219 8.29 8.31 -6.12
N GLY A 220 8.76 8.43 -4.87
CA GLY A 220 8.03 9.10 -3.80
C GLY A 220 7.72 10.56 -4.13
N SER A 221 8.67 11.29 -4.73
CA SER A 221 8.48 12.68 -5.13
C SER A 221 7.45 12.87 -6.24
N ILE A 222 7.40 11.95 -7.21
CA ILE A 222 6.38 11.97 -8.27
C ILE A 222 5.02 11.58 -7.70
N ALA A 223 4.97 10.51 -6.90
CA ALA A 223 3.76 10.01 -6.29
C ALA A 223 3.10 11.06 -5.38
N ALA A 224 3.88 11.79 -4.58
CA ALA A 224 3.38 12.90 -3.76
C ALA A 224 2.68 13.97 -4.60
N LYS A 225 3.25 14.37 -5.74
CA LYS A 225 2.66 15.39 -6.62
C LYS A 225 1.33 14.94 -7.21
N GLU A 226 1.23 13.68 -7.62
CA GLU A 226 -0.02 13.11 -8.12
C GLU A 226 -1.05 12.96 -6.99
N TYR A 227 -0.63 12.56 -5.78
CA TYR A 227 -1.50 12.46 -4.60
C TYR A 227 -2.08 13.83 -4.23
N ARG A 228 -1.23 14.87 -4.15
CA ARG A 228 -1.68 16.25 -3.91
C ARG A 228 -2.65 16.74 -4.97
N ALA A 229 -2.43 16.40 -6.24
CA ALA A 229 -3.36 16.71 -7.33
C ALA A 229 -4.71 15.98 -7.19
N LEU A 230 -4.80 14.89 -6.44
CA LEU A 230 -6.04 14.16 -6.13
C LEU A 230 -6.65 14.56 -4.76
N GLY A 231 -6.02 15.48 -4.03
CA GLY A 231 -6.45 15.90 -2.68
C GLY A 231 -5.93 15.01 -1.57
N ILE A 232 -5.11 14.02 -1.89
CA ILE A 232 -4.53 13.08 -0.94
C ILE A 232 -3.35 13.74 -0.24
N THR A 233 -3.38 13.75 1.09
CA THR A 233 -2.34 14.34 1.94
C THR A 233 -1.72 13.37 2.93
N THR A 234 -2.21 12.12 2.95
CA THR A 234 -1.62 11.02 3.71
C THR A 234 -1.54 9.77 2.84
N ALA A 235 -0.38 9.14 2.78
CA ALA A 235 -0.18 7.84 2.15
C ALA A 235 -0.11 6.77 3.24
N LEU A 236 -0.94 5.72 3.13
CA LEU A 236 -0.91 4.56 4.03
C LEU A 236 0.22 3.59 3.64
N SER A 237 1.43 4.14 3.51
CA SER A 237 2.62 3.51 2.95
C SER A 237 3.89 4.28 3.34
N PRO A 238 5.08 3.67 3.24
CA PRO A 238 5.39 2.34 2.71
C PRO A 238 5.13 1.19 3.70
N GLN A 239 4.91 -0.01 3.16
CA GLN A 239 5.05 -1.25 3.92
C GLN A 239 6.53 -1.62 3.93
N VAL A 240 7.16 -1.57 5.11
CA VAL A 240 8.60 -1.83 5.32
C VAL A 240 8.86 -3.12 6.09
N ASP A 241 7.82 -3.93 6.29
CA ASP A 241 7.96 -5.27 6.85
C ASP A 241 8.98 -6.08 6.07
N LEU A 242 9.67 -7.00 6.75
CA LEU A 242 10.57 -7.93 6.08
C LEU A 242 9.79 -9.08 5.45
N GLY A 243 10.14 -9.45 4.23
CA GLY A 243 9.65 -10.65 3.56
C GLY A 243 10.36 -11.93 4.02
N THR A 244 10.43 -12.21 5.32
CA THR A 244 11.12 -13.39 5.87
C THR A 244 10.32 -14.68 5.74
N GLU A 245 9.00 -14.64 5.92
CA GLU A 245 8.11 -15.78 5.66
C GLU A 245 7.67 -15.78 4.18
N PRO A 246 8.23 -16.67 3.32
CA PRO A 246 7.97 -16.65 1.87
C PRO A 246 6.53 -17.05 1.51
N ARG A 247 5.78 -17.68 2.41
CA ARG A 247 4.36 -18.03 2.22
C ARG A 247 3.41 -16.89 2.54
N TRP A 248 3.90 -15.82 3.16
CA TRP A 248 3.06 -14.70 3.54
C TRP A 248 2.53 -13.95 2.31
N ASN A 249 1.20 -13.86 2.20
CA ASN A 249 0.50 -13.33 1.03
C ASN A 249 0.80 -11.84 0.73
N ARG A 250 1.40 -11.10 1.66
CA ARG A 250 1.70 -9.65 1.52
C ARG A 250 3.18 -9.36 1.28
N ILE A 251 3.98 -10.39 1.00
CA ILE A 251 5.41 -10.22 0.71
C ILE A 251 5.65 -9.31 -0.51
N ASN A 252 4.74 -9.30 -1.50
CA ASN A 252 4.80 -8.39 -2.66
C ASN A 252 4.73 -6.90 -2.30
N GLY A 253 4.15 -6.56 -1.14
CA GLY A 253 4.08 -5.19 -0.63
C GLY A 253 5.35 -4.73 0.08
N THR A 254 6.27 -5.64 0.39
CA THR A 254 7.52 -5.34 1.12
C THR A 254 8.63 -4.84 0.19
N PHE A 255 9.77 -4.48 0.78
CA PHE A 255 11.02 -4.24 0.06
C PHE A 255 11.96 -5.46 0.04
N GLY A 256 11.42 -6.65 0.28
CA GLY A 256 12.16 -7.92 0.28
C GLY A 256 12.55 -8.40 1.67
N GLU A 257 13.47 -9.36 1.73
CA GLU A 257 13.85 -10.02 2.99
C GLU A 257 14.96 -9.27 3.76
N ASP A 258 15.75 -8.44 3.07
CA ASP A 258 16.93 -7.82 3.69
C ASP A 258 16.56 -6.60 4.56
N PRO A 259 16.97 -6.57 5.84
CA PRO A 259 16.65 -5.46 6.74
C PRO A 259 17.23 -4.11 6.32
N TRP A 260 18.43 -4.10 5.76
CA TRP A 260 19.14 -2.86 5.42
C TRP A 260 18.69 -2.29 4.07
N LEU A 261 18.43 -3.14 3.08
CA LEU A 261 17.78 -2.73 1.85
C LEU A 261 16.41 -2.13 2.17
N SER A 262 15.60 -2.82 2.98
CA SER A 262 14.28 -2.34 3.39
C SER A 262 14.35 -1.00 4.14
N ALA A 263 15.33 -0.82 5.03
CA ALA A 263 15.57 0.46 5.70
C ALA A 263 15.97 1.58 4.71
N ASP A 264 16.89 1.30 3.79
CA ASP A 264 17.39 2.29 2.84
C ASP A 264 16.32 2.70 1.81
N LEU A 265 15.52 1.75 1.31
CA LEU A 265 14.41 2.02 0.39
C LEU A 265 13.22 2.66 1.10
N GLY A 266 12.85 2.19 2.30
CA GLY A 266 11.81 2.78 3.12
C GLY A 266 12.10 4.24 3.46
N ARG A 267 13.35 4.55 3.84
CA ARG A 267 13.80 5.94 4.08
C ARG A 267 13.62 6.81 2.83
N ALA A 268 14.08 6.33 1.67
CA ALA A 268 13.99 7.07 0.42
C ALA A 268 12.53 7.33 -0.01
N TYR A 269 11.67 6.32 0.14
CA TYR A 269 10.23 6.43 -0.13
C TYR A 269 9.63 7.57 0.70
N ILE A 270 9.88 7.54 2.01
CA ILE A 270 9.29 8.51 2.95
C ILE A 270 9.86 9.92 2.71
N ASP A 271 11.17 10.05 2.48
CA ASP A 271 11.79 11.33 2.12
C ASP A 271 11.14 11.93 0.87
N GLY A 272 10.89 11.10 -0.16
CA GLY A 272 10.24 11.50 -1.41
C GLY A 272 8.79 11.95 -1.21
N PHE A 273 8.01 11.26 -0.37
CA PHE A 273 6.61 11.61 -0.11
C PHE A 273 6.44 12.87 0.76
N GLN A 274 7.24 12.99 1.82
CA GLN A 274 7.01 13.99 2.86
C GLN A 274 7.69 15.33 2.58
N THR A 275 8.78 15.36 1.81
CA THR A 275 9.63 16.55 1.74
C THR A 275 9.23 17.50 0.62
N SER A 276 8.72 18.67 1.00
CA SER A 276 8.57 19.82 0.10
C SER A 276 9.89 20.58 -0.05
N LYS A 277 10.13 21.17 -1.22
CA LYS A 277 11.36 21.90 -1.56
C LYS A 277 11.05 23.25 -2.20
N GLY A 278 11.93 24.24 -2.03
CA GLY A 278 11.82 25.54 -2.69
C GLY A 278 10.55 26.29 -2.30
N LYS A 279 9.81 26.81 -3.29
CA LYS A 279 8.59 27.60 -3.05
C LYS A 279 7.43 26.81 -2.42
N ASP A 280 7.49 25.48 -2.48
CA ASP A 280 6.45 24.61 -1.93
C ASP A 280 6.73 24.27 -0.45
N GLU A 281 7.94 24.56 0.06
CA GLU A 281 8.29 24.39 1.48
C GLU A 281 7.65 25.53 2.31
N ILE A 282 6.87 25.16 3.32
CA ILE A 282 6.36 26.07 4.34
C ILE A 282 7.42 26.22 5.43
N LYS A 283 7.84 25.10 6.04
CA LYS A 283 8.83 25.09 7.13
C LYS A 283 9.35 23.67 7.39
N ASP A 284 10.63 23.54 7.75
CA ASP A 284 11.28 22.29 8.18
C ASP A 284 11.10 21.13 7.15
N GLY A 285 11.12 21.47 5.85
CA GLY A 285 10.87 20.51 4.77
C GLY A 285 9.40 20.10 4.57
N TRP A 286 8.48 20.58 5.41
CA TRP A 286 7.04 20.38 5.22
C TRP A 286 6.43 21.48 4.36
N GLY A 287 5.43 21.14 3.54
CA GLY A 287 4.69 22.14 2.79
C GLY A 287 3.64 21.62 1.81
N TYR A 288 3.35 22.40 0.77
CA TYR A 288 2.20 22.19 -0.12
C TYR A 288 2.32 20.96 -1.04
N SER A 289 3.54 20.47 -1.27
CA SER A 289 3.79 19.22 -2.00
C SER A 289 3.90 18.00 -1.10
N SER A 290 3.89 18.19 0.24
CA SER A 290 4.09 17.12 1.20
C SER A 290 2.86 16.24 1.34
N VAL A 291 3.10 14.93 1.37
CA VAL A 291 2.14 13.90 1.75
C VAL A 291 2.71 13.19 2.98
N ASN A 292 1.95 13.15 4.06
CA ASN A 292 2.29 12.41 5.27
C ASN A 292 2.48 10.93 4.93
N ALA A 293 3.64 10.35 5.22
CA ALA A 293 3.85 8.92 5.08
C ALA A 293 3.48 8.21 6.39
N MET A 294 2.72 7.12 6.28
CA MET A 294 2.41 6.21 7.38
C MET A 294 3.16 4.89 7.17
N VAL A 295 4.32 4.76 7.82
CA VAL A 295 5.13 3.55 7.72
C VAL A 295 4.42 2.38 8.42
N LYS A 296 4.46 1.19 7.83
CA LYS A 296 3.75 0.03 8.36
C LYS A 296 4.49 -1.30 8.13
N HIS A 297 4.27 -2.34 8.93
CA HIS A 297 3.37 -2.41 10.09
C HIS A 297 4.18 -2.69 11.37
N TRP A 298 4.36 -1.68 12.23
CA TRP A 298 5.21 -1.80 13.43
C TRP A 298 4.76 -2.97 14.35
N PRO A 299 5.68 -3.79 14.90
CA PRO A 299 7.15 -3.76 14.77
C PRO A 299 7.71 -4.59 13.60
N GLY A 300 6.87 -5.01 12.65
CA GLY A 300 7.19 -5.86 11.51
C GLY A 300 6.13 -6.96 11.33
N GLY A 301 5.66 -7.13 10.10
CA GLY A 301 4.67 -8.14 9.73
C GLY A 301 5.21 -9.42 9.09
N GLY A 302 6.52 -9.51 8.85
CA GLY A 302 7.14 -10.69 8.25
C GLY A 302 6.97 -12.02 8.97
N PRO A 303 7.04 -12.11 10.31
CA PRO A 303 7.15 -13.38 11.02
C PRO A 303 5.81 -14.09 11.25
N GLU A 304 4.92 -14.06 10.27
CA GLU A 304 3.63 -14.73 10.33
C GLU A 304 3.80 -16.24 10.39
N GLU A 305 3.37 -16.87 11.48
CA GLU A 305 3.57 -18.31 11.68
C GLU A 305 3.00 -19.11 10.50
N GLY A 306 3.85 -19.84 9.79
CA GLY A 306 3.46 -20.63 8.62
C GLY A 306 2.82 -19.85 7.46
N GLY A 307 2.98 -18.53 7.38
CA GLY A 307 2.41 -17.68 6.33
C GLY A 307 0.96 -17.23 6.58
N ARG A 308 0.44 -17.37 7.81
CA ARG A 308 -0.93 -16.99 8.18
C ARG A 308 -1.11 -15.47 8.19
N ASP A 309 -2.04 -14.94 7.40
CA ASP A 309 -2.21 -13.49 7.32
C ASP A 309 -2.94 -12.89 8.53
N GLY A 310 -2.34 -11.86 9.16
CA GLY A 310 -2.88 -11.17 10.33
C GLY A 310 -4.23 -10.46 10.19
N HIS A 311 -4.79 -10.33 8.98
CA HIS A 311 -6.16 -9.82 8.82
C HIS A 311 -7.24 -10.80 9.29
N PHE A 312 -6.88 -12.07 9.47
CA PHE A 312 -7.78 -13.14 9.85
C PHE A 312 -7.43 -13.72 11.22
N ALA A 313 -8.41 -14.31 11.87
CA ALA A 313 -8.25 -14.89 13.20
C ALA A 313 -7.38 -16.16 13.22
N TYR A 314 -7.18 -16.83 12.09
CA TYR A 314 -6.19 -17.90 12.04
C TYR A 314 -4.75 -17.35 12.09
N GLY A 315 -4.51 -16.10 11.66
CA GLY A 315 -3.21 -15.42 11.60
C GLY A 315 -2.92 -14.46 12.75
N LYS A 316 -3.45 -14.70 13.94
CA LYS A 316 -3.28 -13.80 15.09
C LYS A 316 -1.83 -13.57 15.53
N PHE A 317 -0.86 -14.39 15.12
CA PHE A 317 0.45 -14.48 15.78
C PHE A 317 1.63 -14.30 14.82
N ALA A 318 2.47 -13.33 15.18
CA ALA A 318 3.85 -13.25 14.69
C ALA A 318 4.77 -14.00 15.68
N VAL A 319 5.64 -14.87 15.18
CA VAL A 319 6.46 -15.80 15.98
C VAL A 319 7.95 -15.65 15.69
N TYR A 320 8.80 -15.88 16.69
CA TYR A 320 10.24 -15.56 16.60
C TYR A 320 11.14 -16.77 16.92
N PRO A 321 11.02 -17.90 16.18
CA PRO A 321 11.80 -19.11 16.47
C PRO A 321 13.32 -18.93 16.30
N GLY A 322 13.76 -17.97 15.50
CA GLY A 322 15.17 -17.61 15.33
C GLY A 322 15.69 -16.58 16.33
N ASN A 323 14.85 -16.12 17.27
CA ASN A 323 15.20 -15.07 18.25
C ASN A 323 15.74 -13.78 17.59
N ASN A 324 15.13 -13.38 16.48
CA ASN A 324 15.62 -12.34 15.57
C ASN A 324 14.66 -11.15 15.45
N PHE A 325 13.84 -10.90 16.48
CA PHE A 325 12.92 -9.75 16.57
C PHE A 325 13.59 -8.41 16.19
N LYS A 326 14.86 -8.21 16.56
CA LYS A 326 15.59 -6.98 16.26
C LYS A 326 15.73 -6.68 14.76
N ALA A 327 15.84 -7.70 13.90
CA ALA A 327 15.96 -7.49 12.47
C ALA A 327 14.71 -6.79 11.91
N HIS A 328 13.53 -7.16 12.40
CA HIS A 328 12.24 -6.59 11.99
C HIS A 328 12.08 -5.11 12.40
N LEU A 329 12.84 -4.66 13.41
CA LEU A 329 12.85 -3.26 13.82
C LEU A 329 13.73 -2.37 12.92
N VAL A 330 14.71 -2.94 12.21
CA VAL A 330 15.70 -2.17 11.42
C VAL A 330 15.05 -1.29 10.35
N PRO A 331 14.09 -1.76 9.53
CA PRO A 331 13.45 -0.91 8.53
C PRO A 331 12.79 0.35 9.10
N PHE A 332 12.26 0.26 10.33
CA PHE A 332 11.68 1.39 11.02
C PHE A 332 12.75 2.27 11.66
N THR A 333 13.60 1.68 12.49
CA THR A 333 14.52 2.41 13.39
C THR A 333 15.72 2.99 12.67
N GLU A 334 16.21 2.32 11.62
CA GLU A 334 17.29 2.81 10.79
C GLU A 334 16.79 3.46 9.50
N GLY A 335 15.59 3.12 9.04
CA GLY A 335 14.96 3.72 7.86
C GLY A 335 13.97 4.83 8.21
N ALA A 336 12.72 4.43 8.47
CA ALA A 336 11.58 5.33 8.56
C ALA A 336 11.67 6.40 9.66
N PHE A 337 12.40 6.16 10.74
CA PHE A 337 12.58 7.10 11.85
C PHE A 337 13.89 7.89 11.77
N LYS A 338 14.70 7.66 10.73
CA LYS A 338 15.97 8.34 10.47
C LYS A 338 16.03 8.78 9.01
N LEU A 339 15.20 9.76 8.66
CA LEU A 339 15.17 10.35 7.31
C LEU A 339 16.39 11.24 7.05
N LYS A 340 16.72 11.45 5.77
CA LYS A 340 17.78 12.39 5.37
C LYS A 340 17.26 13.83 5.25
N GLY A 341 15.98 13.98 4.89
CA GLY A 341 15.33 15.27 4.77
C GLY A 341 15.08 15.95 6.11
N LYS A 342 14.72 17.24 6.04
CA LYS A 342 14.41 18.07 7.23
C LYS A 342 13.20 17.56 8.03
N THR A 343 12.38 16.68 7.44
CA THR A 343 11.20 16.09 8.08
C THR A 343 11.56 15.03 9.14
N ALA A 344 12.82 14.57 9.16
CA ALA A 344 13.49 13.72 10.17
C ALA A 344 12.94 12.31 10.42
N MET A 345 11.62 12.10 10.41
CA MET A 345 10.96 10.80 10.61
C MET A 345 9.64 10.72 9.84
N ALA A 346 9.14 9.50 9.61
CA ALA A 346 7.78 9.27 9.16
C ALA A 346 6.79 10.01 10.08
N SER A 347 5.81 10.68 9.48
CA SER A 347 4.80 11.46 10.21
C SER A 347 3.78 10.58 10.94
N ALA A 348 3.61 9.34 10.48
CA ALA A 348 2.72 8.36 11.07
C ALA A 348 3.33 6.95 11.00
N VAL A 349 2.92 6.10 11.93
CA VAL A 349 3.24 4.67 11.95
C VAL A 349 1.98 3.88 12.27
N MET A 350 1.83 2.74 11.60
CA MET A 350 0.72 1.82 11.83
C MET A 350 1.24 0.55 12.51
N PRO A 351 0.82 0.21 13.73
CA PRO A 351 1.12 -1.09 14.31
C PRO A 351 0.34 -2.21 13.63
N TYR A 352 0.94 -3.41 13.52
CA TYR A 352 0.29 -4.53 12.85
C TYR A 352 -0.83 -5.17 13.68
N TYR A 353 -1.71 -5.94 13.04
CA TYR A 353 -2.80 -6.67 13.69
C TYR A 353 -2.31 -7.68 14.73
N THR A 354 -1.20 -8.35 14.41
CA THR A 354 -0.73 -9.54 15.10
C THR A 354 -0.36 -9.30 16.55
N VAL A 355 -0.35 -10.39 17.31
CA VAL A 355 0.33 -10.53 18.60
C VAL A 355 1.79 -10.86 18.30
N SER A 356 2.73 -10.02 18.73
CA SER A 356 4.16 -10.39 18.76
C SER A 356 4.40 -11.39 19.90
N PHE A 357 4.22 -12.67 19.60
CA PHE A 357 4.07 -13.71 20.61
C PHE A 357 5.34 -13.91 21.43
N GLY A 358 5.22 -13.79 22.76
CA GLY A 358 6.33 -13.96 23.70
C GLY A 358 7.36 -12.81 23.71
N ILE A 359 7.08 -11.69 23.04
CA ILE A 359 8.00 -10.53 22.98
C ILE A 359 7.83 -9.56 24.16
N ASP A 360 6.61 -9.38 24.67
CA ASP A 360 6.37 -8.50 25.82
C ASP A 360 6.93 -9.13 27.10
N SER A 361 8.20 -8.85 27.36
CA SER A 361 8.94 -9.33 28.54
C SER A 361 8.68 -8.52 29.82
N VAL A 362 7.98 -7.38 29.71
CA VAL A 362 7.75 -6.45 30.83
C VAL A 362 6.42 -6.76 31.51
N ASN A 363 5.35 -6.90 30.72
CA ASN A 363 4.00 -7.16 31.22
C ASN A 363 3.59 -8.62 31.04
N ASN A 364 4.35 -9.40 30.25
CA ASN A 364 4.04 -10.79 29.92
C ASN A 364 2.64 -10.95 29.30
N GLU A 365 2.22 -9.96 28.49
CA GLU A 365 0.94 -9.95 27.78
C GLU A 365 1.11 -10.38 26.31
N ASN A 366 0.24 -11.29 25.85
CA ASN A 366 0.12 -11.67 24.44
C ASN A 366 -1.14 -11.04 23.84
N VAL A 367 -1.07 -9.75 23.53
CA VAL A 367 -2.15 -8.97 22.91
C VAL A 367 -1.69 -8.37 21.59
N GLY A 368 -2.64 -8.03 20.71
CA GLY A 368 -2.31 -7.40 19.42
C GLY A 368 -1.42 -6.16 19.60
N ASN A 369 -0.53 -5.88 18.65
CA ASN A 369 0.56 -4.91 18.85
C ASN A 369 0.08 -3.51 19.26
N ALA A 370 -1.07 -3.04 18.76
CA ALA A 370 -1.66 -1.75 19.15
C ALA A 370 -2.23 -1.72 20.58
N TYR A 371 -2.51 -2.88 21.19
CA TYR A 371 -2.95 -3.03 22.58
C TYR A 371 -1.79 -3.15 23.56
N SER A 372 -0.57 -3.47 23.08
CA SER A 372 0.60 -3.68 23.94
C SER A 372 1.27 -2.37 24.31
N LYS A 373 1.29 -2.07 25.61
CA LYS A 373 2.06 -0.93 26.14
C LYS A 373 3.56 -1.10 25.92
N PHE A 374 4.08 -2.33 25.99
CA PHE A 374 5.49 -2.60 25.71
C PHE A 374 5.87 -2.21 24.27
N ILE A 375 5.10 -2.68 23.27
CA ILE A 375 5.40 -2.42 21.86
C ILE A 375 5.22 -0.95 21.50
N ILE A 376 4.19 -0.28 22.02
CA ILE A 376 3.86 1.10 21.66
C ILE A 376 4.57 2.12 22.55
N THR A 377 4.45 2.03 23.88
CA THR A 377 5.05 3.03 24.78
C THR A 377 6.51 2.75 25.05
N ASP A 378 6.86 1.53 25.49
CA ASP A 378 8.22 1.29 25.99
C ASP A 378 9.22 1.20 24.83
N LEU A 379 8.87 0.48 23.76
CA LEU A 379 9.74 0.30 22.59
C LEU A 379 9.66 1.50 21.63
N LEU A 380 8.49 1.77 21.05
CA LEU A 380 8.35 2.78 20.00
C LEU A 380 8.54 4.22 20.51
N ARG A 381 7.79 4.63 21.55
CA ARG A 381 7.87 6.00 22.09
C ARG A 381 9.11 6.23 22.93
N SER A 382 9.42 5.33 23.87
CA SER A 382 10.43 5.58 24.89
C SER A 382 11.84 5.21 24.42
N GLN A 383 12.05 3.98 23.93
CA GLN A 383 13.37 3.53 23.48
C GLN A 383 13.77 4.13 22.12
N TYR A 384 12.85 4.19 21.15
CA TYR A 384 13.16 4.70 19.81
C TYR A 384 12.71 6.13 19.56
N HIS A 385 12.19 6.82 20.58
CA HIS A 385 11.90 8.26 20.55
C HIS A 385 11.00 8.71 19.38
N TYR A 386 10.10 7.85 18.94
CA TYR A 386 9.17 8.19 17.87
C TYR A 386 8.09 9.16 18.38
N ASP A 387 7.93 10.33 17.74
CA ASP A 387 6.97 11.38 18.15
C ASP A 387 5.85 11.62 17.12
N GLY A 388 5.82 10.90 16.00
CA GLY A 388 4.74 11.00 15.00
C GLY A 388 3.42 10.38 15.47
N VAL A 389 2.41 10.38 14.61
CA VAL A 389 1.10 9.74 14.91
C VAL A 389 1.27 8.22 14.99
N VAL A 390 0.61 7.58 15.95
CA VAL A 390 0.37 6.12 15.94
C VAL A 390 -1.09 5.89 15.60
N CYS A 391 -1.35 5.25 14.47
CA CYS A 391 -2.70 4.91 13.99
C CYS A 391 -2.86 3.39 14.01
N THR A 392 -3.94 2.86 14.58
CA THR A 392 -4.22 1.41 14.47
C THR A 392 -4.39 1.00 13.01
N ASP A 393 -4.13 -0.26 12.70
CA ASP A 393 -4.65 -0.85 11.47
C ASP A 393 -6.20 -0.95 11.52
N TRP A 394 -6.83 -1.35 10.43
CA TRP A 394 -8.26 -1.19 10.20
C TRP A 394 -9.13 -2.14 11.03
N GLY A 395 -9.95 -1.54 11.90
CA GLY A 395 -11.03 -2.22 12.61
C GLY A 395 -10.59 -3.14 13.74
N ILE A 396 -9.42 -2.92 14.35
CA ILE A 396 -8.90 -3.79 15.42
C ILE A 396 -9.81 -3.85 16.65
N THR A 397 -10.60 -2.80 16.90
CA THR A 397 -11.46 -2.67 18.08
C THR A 397 -12.81 -3.37 17.93
N ARG A 398 -13.17 -3.78 16.70
CA ARG A 398 -14.42 -4.50 16.42
C ARG A 398 -14.35 -5.95 16.88
N ASN A 399 -15.50 -6.61 16.97
CA ASN A 399 -15.56 -8.03 17.30
C ASN A 399 -15.00 -8.92 16.18
N GLU A 400 -14.39 -10.03 16.60
CA GLU A 400 -14.04 -11.16 15.73
C GLU A 400 -15.30 -11.69 15.01
N GLY A 401 -15.11 -12.30 13.84
CA GLY A 401 -16.18 -12.93 13.07
C GLY A 401 -16.72 -14.20 13.70
N GLN A 402 -17.76 -14.78 13.08
CA GLN A 402 -18.29 -16.08 13.53
C GLN A 402 -17.36 -17.24 13.14
N TYR A 403 -16.52 -17.03 12.12
CA TYR A 403 -15.53 -17.99 11.66
C TYR A 403 -14.16 -17.28 11.56
N VAL A 404 -13.07 -18.03 11.79
CA VAL A 404 -11.71 -17.48 11.82
C VAL A 404 -11.23 -16.92 10.47
N ASP A 405 -11.87 -17.31 9.37
CA ASP A 405 -11.54 -16.90 7.99
C ASP A 405 -12.36 -15.70 7.49
N GLU A 406 -13.11 -15.02 8.37
CA GLU A 406 -13.84 -13.81 8.03
C GLU A 406 -13.00 -12.55 8.23
N PHE A 407 -13.01 -11.66 7.23
CA PHE A 407 -12.44 -10.31 7.35
C PHE A 407 -13.32 -9.45 8.27
N ARG A 408 -13.08 -9.52 9.58
CA ARG A 408 -13.84 -8.85 10.65
C ARG A 408 -12.90 -8.11 11.61
N GLY A 409 -13.31 -7.88 12.85
CA GLY A 409 -12.50 -7.22 13.86
C GLY A 409 -11.32 -8.08 14.30
N LYS A 410 -10.27 -7.41 14.79
CA LYS A 410 -9.00 -8.04 15.22
C LYS A 410 -8.68 -7.77 16.70
N PRO A 411 -9.56 -8.11 17.66
CA PRO A 411 -9.36 -7.81 19.07
C PRO A 411 -8.43 -8.83 19.75
N TRP A 412 -7.29 -9.15 19.13
CA TRP A 412 -6.45 -10.29 19.51
C TRP A 412 -5.92 -10.17 20.93
N GLY A 413 -6.23 -11.19 21.75
CA GLY A 413 -5.89 -11.26 23.18
C GLY A 413 -6.79 -10.41 24.09
N VAL A 414 -7.76 -9.69 23.53
CA VAL A 414 -8.71 -8.81 24.26
C VAL A 414 -10.15 -9.01 23.77
N GLU A 415 -10.47 -10.19 23.26
CA GLU A 415 -11.74 -10.51 22.62
C GLU A 415 -12.92 -10.34 23.58
N LYS A 416 -12.70 -10.50 24.90
CA LYS A 416 -13.73 -10.36 25.94
C LYS A 416 -14.06 -8.91 26.33
N LEU A 417 -13.21 -7.94 25.97
CA LEU A 417 -13.46 -6.53 26.27
C LEU A 417 -14.58 -5.98 25.38
N THR A 418 -15.35 -5.02 25.89
CA THR A 418 -16.27 -4.24 25.06
C THR A 418 -15.48 -3.37 24.08
N GLU A 419 -16.14 -2.89 23.02
CA GLU A 419 -15.50 -2.00 22.05
C GLU A 419 -14.92 -0.74 22.71
N ALA A 420 -15.63 -0.11 23.66
CA ALA A 420 -15.11 1.04 24.42
C ALA A 420 -13.89 0.68 25.28
N GLN A 421 -13.91 -0.47 25.97
CA GLN A 421 -12.76 -0.95 26.75
C GLN A 421 -11.54 -1.23 25.87
N ARG A 422 -11.73 -1.71 24.64
CA ARG A 422 -10.65 -1.89 23.66
C ARG A 422 -10.08 -0.55 23.23
N HIS A 423 -10.91 0.44 22.91
CA HIS A 423 -10.44 1.80 22.61
C HIS A 423 -9.67 2.39 23.79
N TYR A 424 -10.15 2.19 25.02
CA TYR A 424 -9.48 2.65 26.24
C TYR A 424 -8.08 2.04 26.38
N LYS A 425 -7.94 0.70 26.27
CA LYS A 425 -6.63 0.02 26.35
C LYS A 425 -5.66 0.54 25.27
N VAL A 426 -6.13 0.77 24.05
CA VAL A 426 -5.33 1.31 22.93
C VAL A 426 -4.85 2.74 23.22
N ILE A 427 -5.72 3.62 23.73
CA ILE A 427 -5.35 5.00 24.10
C ILE A 427 -4.27 5.01 25.19
N MET A 428 -4.44 4.14 26.19
CA MET A 428 -3.52 4.01 27.31
C MET A 428 -2.19 3.33 26.94
N ALA A 429 -2.19 2.49 25.89
CA ALA A 429 -0.96 1.96 25.31
C ALA A 429 -0.14 3.04 24.57
N GLY A 430 -0.72 4.20 24.26
CA GLY A 430 -0.05 5.33 23.61
C GLY A 430 -0.40 5.56 22.14
N VAL A 431 -1.44 4.88 21.63
CA VAL A 431 -1.97 5.09 20.28
C VAL A 431 -2.79 6.39 20.22
N ASP A 432 -2.77 7.07 19.07
CA ASP A 432 -3.42 8.37 18.88
C ASP A 432 -4.69 8.30 18.02
N GLN A 433 -4.82 7.30 17.13
CA GLN A 433 -5.84 7.28 16.08
C GLN A 433 -6.31 5.85 15.75
N PHE A 434 -7.56 5.72 15.29
CA PHE A 434 -8.23 4.44 15.05
C PHE A 434 -8.64 4.22 13.59
N GLY A 435 -7.91 3.36 12.88
CA GLY A 435 -8.19 2.90 11.52
C GLY A 435 -9.57 2.25 11.37
N GLY A 436 -10.37 2.72 10.41
CA GLY A 436 -11.63 2.07 10.00
C GLY A 436 -12.84 2.32 10.91
N ASN A 437 -12.83 3.37 11.72
CA ASN A 437 -13.92 3.74 12.63
C ASN A 437 -14.57 5.07 12.19
N ASN A 438 -15.89 5.06 12.02
CA ASN A 438 -16.66 6.25 11.60
C ASN A 438 -17.40 6.93 12.75
N VAL A 439 -17.49 6.29 13.93
CA VAL A 439 -18.40 6.71 15.01
C VAL A 439 -17.60 7.02 16.27
N ALA A 440 -17.79 8.20 16.85
CA ALA A 440 -17.01 8.70 17.99
C ALA A 440 -17.44 8.11 19.35
N GLY A 441 -18.67 7.58 19.44
CA GLY A 441 -19.27 7.08 20.68
C GLY A 441 -18.36 6.17 21.52
N PRO A 442 -17.79 5.08 20.96
CA PRO A 442 -16.88 4.21 21.71
C PRO A 442 -15.61 4.89 22.23
N ILE A 443 -15.10 5.91 21.53
CA ILE A 443 -13.93 6.70 21.98
C ILE A 443 -14.32 7.64 23.12
N ILE A 444 -15.51 8.24 23.05
CA ILE A 444 -16.05 9.09 24.12
C ILE A 444 -16.31 8.24 25.37
N GLU A 445 -16.85 7.04 25.23
CA GLU A 445 -17.00 6.11 26.35
C GLU A 445 -15.64 5.69 26.93
N ALA A 446 -14.63 5.44 26.08
CA ALA A 446 -13.26 5.18 26.52
C ALA A 446 -12.64 6.36 27.30
N TYR A 447 -12.96 7.61 26.92
CA TYR A 447 -12.58 8.79 27.71
C TYR A 447 -13.17 8.70 29.12
N GLN A 448 -14.46 8.41 29.24
CA GLN A 448 -15.13 8.33 30.55
C GLN A 448 -14.59 7.20 31.43
N LEU A 449 -14.25 6.04 30.84
CA LEU A 449 -13.55 4.97 31.56
C LEU A 449 -12.22 5.47 32.15
N GLY A 450 -11.43 6.19 31.35
CA GLY A 450 -10.18 6.78 31.83
C GLY A 450 -10.38 7.90 32.86
N VAL A 451 -11.44 8.70 32.76
CA VAL A 451 -11.78 9.73 33.76
C VAL A 451 -12.09 9.07 35.09
N ALA A 452 -12.83 7.96 35.09
CA ALA A 452 -13.14 7.21 36.30
C ALA A 452 -11.88 6.60 36.95
N GLU A 453 -10.88 6.20 36.15
CA GLU A 453 -9.64 5.57 36.65
C GLU A 453 -8.55 6.58 37.06
N HIS A 454 -8.37 7.65 36.29
CA HIS A 454 -7.22 8.56 36.41
C HIS A 454 -7.59 10.03 36.63
N GLY A 455 -8.87 10.38 36.52
CA GLY A 455 -9.38 11.75 36.63
C GLY A 455 -9.38 12.53 35.31
N GLU A 456 -10.22 13.56 35.26
CA GLU A 456 -10.49 14.34 34.04
C GLU A 456 -9.24 15.07 33.50
N ALA A 457 -8.46 15.69 34.38
CA ALA A 457 -7.26 16.43 33.97
C ALA A 457 -6.24 15.54 33.24
N PHE A 458 -6.05 14.31 33.73
CA PHE A 458 -5.16 13.33 33.10
C PHE A 458 -5.67 12.93 31.71
N MET A 459 -6.94 12.55 31.61
CA MET A 459 -7.51 12.10 30.34
C MET A 459 -7.60 13.21 29.32
N ARG A 460 -7.92 14.43 29.75
CA ARG A 460 -7.88 15.63 28.90
C ARG A 460 -6.50 15.82 28.28
N GLN A 461 -5.44 15.76 29.09
CA GLN A 461 -4.08 15.89 28.61
C GLN A 461 -3.69 14.76 27.64
N ARG A 462 -4.11 13.51 27.92
CA ARG A 462 -3.85 12.39 27.01
C ARG A 462 -4.53 12.59 25.66
N PHE A 463 -5.78 13.03 25.65
CA PHE A 463 -6.54 13.32 24.42
C PHE A 463 -5.94 14.49 23.65
N GLU A 464 -5.58 15.59 24.33
CA GLU A 464 -4.93 16.73 23.69
C GLU A 464 -3.56 16.38 23.08
N ALA A 465 -2.79 15.50 23.73
CA ALA A 465 -1.52 15.04 23.17
C ALA A 465 -1.72 14.28 21.84
N SER A 466 -2.77 13.46 21.72
CA SER A 466 -3.16 12.82 20.45
C SER A 466 -3.61 13.86 19.42
N ALA A 467 -4.45 14.82 19.84
CA ALA A 467 -4.93 15.88 18.97
C ALA A 467 -3.79 16.71 18.38
N VAL A 468 -2.79 17.08 19.19
CA VAL A 468 -1.62 17.83 18.72
C VAL A 468 -0.87 17.08 17.62
N ARG A 469 -0.62 15.77 17.78
CA ARG A 469 0.07 14.97 16.75
C ARG A 469 -0.74 14.90 15.45
N LEU A 470 -2.05 14.69 15.54
CA LEU A 470 -2.94 14.60 14.39
C LEU A 470 -3.05 15.95 13.66
N LEU A 471 -3.25 17.04 14.39
CA LEU A 471 -3.32 18.38 13.84
C LEU A 471 -2.01 18.81 13.17
N LYS A 472 -0.85 18.44 13.72
CA LYS A 472 0.46 18.71 13.07
C LYS A 472 0.51 18.17 11.65
N ASN A 473 0.00 16.96 11.40
CA ASN A 473 -0.01 16.36 10.05
C ASN A 473 -0.94 17.11 9.08
N ILE A 474 -1.94 17.85 9.58
CA ILE A 474 -2.81 18.71 8.78
C ILE A 474 -2.17 20.09 8.55
N PHE A 475 -1.62 20.72 9.59
CA PHE A 475 -0.95 22.03 9.49
C PHE A 475 0.29 21.98 8.59
N ARG A 476 1.14 20.96 8.74
CA ARG A 476 2.40 20.81 7.99
C ARG A 476 2.20 20.74 6.47
N THR A 477 1.03 20.27 6.04
CA THR A 477 0.71 20.12 4.62
C THR A 477 -0.08 21.30 4.04
N GLY A 478 -0.24 22.39 4.81
CA GLY A 478 -0.85 23.64 4.38
C GLY A 478 -2.37 23.60 4.21
N LEU A 479 -3.05 22.53 4.70
CA LEU A 479 -4.49 22.35 4.51
C LEU A 479 -5.33 23.42 5.21
N PHE A 480 -4.86 23.98 6.32
CA PHE A 480 -5.55 25.07 7.00
C PHE A 480 -5.56 26.34 6.14
N GLU A 481 -4.54 26.57 5.31
CA GLU A 481 -4.42 27.75 4.46
C GLU A 481 -5.10 27.55 3.11
N ASN A 482 -4.79 26.43 2.44
CA ASN A 482 -5.33 26.10 1.13
C ASN A 482 -5.53 24.58 0.97
N PRO A 483 -6.76 24.08 1.24
CA PRO A 483 -7.10 22.69 0.99
C PRO A 483 -7.74 22.43 -0.38
N TYR A 484 -7.92 23.48 -1.20
CA TYR A 484 -8.70 23.41 -2.44
C TYR A 484 -7.81 23.16 -3.67
N LEU A 485 -8.41 22.51 -4.67
CA LEU A 485 -7.76 22.08 -5.91
C LEU A 485 -8.41 22.70 -7.13
N ASP A 486 -7.64 22.86 -8.19
CA ASP A 486 -8.15 23.16 -9.53
C ASP A 486 -8.29 21.84 -10.32
N PRO A 487 -9.51 21.42 -10.67
CA PRO A 487 -9.73 20.20 -11.46
C PRO A 487 -8.96 20.17 -12.78
N ALA A 488 -8.76 21.31 -13.44
CA ALA A 488 -7.99 21.37 -14.69
C ALA A 488 -6.50 21.09 -14.45
N ASN A 489 -5.94 21.64 -13.37
CA ASN A 489 -4.59 21.31 -12.95
C ASN A 489 -4.47 19.82 -12.59
N SER A 490 -5.42 19.26 -11.83
CA SER A 490 -5.42 17.84 -11.45
C SER A 490 -5.37 16.91 -12.66
N LYS A 491 -6.21 17.17 -13.67
CA LYS A 491 -6.20 16.47 -14.96
C LYS A 491 -4.83 16.52 -15.66
N SER A 492 -4.14 17.65 -15.59
CA SER A 492 -2.87 17.88 -16.28
C SER A 492 -1.66 17.24 -15.58
N VAL A 493 -1.74 17.07 -14.25
CA VAL A 493 -0.64 16.55 -13.42
C VAL A 493 -0.67 15.03 -13.34
N VAL A 494 -1.84 14.46 -13.09
CA VAL A 494 -2.00 13.02 -12.86
C VAL A 494 -1.82 12.25 -14.17
N GLY A 495 -0.89 11.31 -14.19
CA GLY A 495 -0.52 10.48 -15.34
C GLY A 495 0.17 11.23 -16.47
N LYS A 496 0.76 12.40 -16.21
CA LYS A 496 1.40 13.17 -17.28
C LYS A 496 2.57 12.39 -17.91
N PRO A 497 2.91 12.62 -19.19
CA PRO A 497 3.87 11.78 -19.92
C PRO A 497 5.22 11.59 -19.24
N ALA A 498 5.77 12.62 -18.60
CA ALA A 498 7.04 12.53 -17.89
C ALA A 498 7.00 11.56 -16.70
N TYR A 499 5.87 11.50 -15.97
CA TYR A 499 5.71 10.58 -14.83
C TYR A 499 5.48 9.14 -15.31
N MET A 500 4.71 8.96 -16.39
CA MET A 500 4.56 7.66 -17.04
C MET A 500 5.91 7.12 -17.52
N LYS A 501 6.77 8.00 -18.06
CA LYS A 501 8.12 7.62 -18.48
C LYS A 501 8.98 7.20 -17.29
N ALA A 502 9.01 7.97 -16.20
CA ALA A 502 9.79 7.62 -15.01
C ALA A 502 9.36 6.26 -14.43
N GLY A 503 8.05 6.02 -14.33
CA GLY A 503 7.53 4.73 -13.90
C GLY A 503 7.88 3.59 -14.85
N TYR A 504 7.84 3.82 -16.16
CA TYR A 504 8.28 2.83 -17.15
C TYR A 504 9.78 2.53 -17.07
N ASP A 505 10.62 3.56 -16.89
CA ASP A 505 12.07 3.39 -16.71
C ASP A 505 12.36 2.59 -15.42
N ALA A 506 11.57 2.78 -14.36
CA ALA A 506 11.65 1.97 -13.14
C ALA A 506 11.27 0.51 -13.38
N GLN A 507 10.20 0.25 -14.15
CA GLN A 507 9.81 -1.11 -14.55
C GLN A 507 10.91 -1.84 -15.34
N LEU A 508 11.64 -1.12 -16.21
CA LEU A 508 12.78 -1.71 -16.94
C LEU A 508 13.93 -2.11 -16.00
N LYS A 509 14.18 -1.31 -14.95
CA LYS A 509 15.22 -1.58 -13.93
C LYS A 509 14.84 -2.65 -12.91
N SER A 510 13.57 -3.03 -12.82
CA SER A 510 13.07 -4.04 -11.87
C SER A 510 13.05 -5.46 -12.42
N LEU A 511 13.23 -5.65 -13.72
CA LEU A 511 13.21 -6.95 -14.37
C LEU A 511 14.49 -7.73 -14.09
N VAL A 512 14.35 -8.97 -13.60
CA VAL A 512 15.47 -9.82 -13.15
C VAL A 512 15.62 -11.01 -14.11
N LEU A 513 16.71 -11.05 -14.86
CA LEU A 513 17.05 -12.21 -15.68
C LEU A 513 17.70 -13.27 -14.80
N LEU A 514 17.05 -14.41 -14.61
CA LEU A 514 17.54 -15.48 -13.73
C LEU A 514 18.44 -16.46 -14.48
N LYS A 515 18.04 -16.83 -15.71
CA LYS A 515 18.71 -17.83 -16.55
C LYS A 515 18.75 -17.38 -18.00
N ASN A 516 19.88 -17.60 -18.66
CA ASN A 516 20.07 -17.34 -20.09
C ASN A 516 21.00 -18.39 -20.73
N LYS A 517 20.54 -19.64 -20.80
CA LYS A 517 21.31 -20.76 -21.35
C LYS A 517 21.67 -20.50 -22.81
N SER A 518 22.93 -20.75 -23.17
CA SER A 518 23.44 -20.56 -24.54
C SER A 518 23.19 -19.17 -25.14
N ASN A 519 22.98 -18.14 -24.30
CA ASN A 519 22.67 -16.77 -24.73
C ASN A 519 21.46 -16.69 -25.69
N VAL A 520 20.37 -17.40 -25.36
CA VAL A 520 19.11 -17.35 -26.12
C VAL A 520 18.45 -15.97 -26.12
N LEU A 521 18.76 -15.14 -25.11
CA LEU A 521 18.38 -13.73 -25.03
C LEU A 521 19.62 -12.82 -25.16
N PRO A 522 19.47 -11.61 -25.75
CA PRO A 522 18.22 -11.08 -26.31
C PRO A 522 17.83 -11.72 -27.65
N LEU A 523 16.54 -11.66 -27.99
CA LEU A 523 15.99 -12.12 -29.26
C LEU A 523 16.61 -11.34 -30.42
N LYS A 524 17.06 -12.05 -31.46
CA LYS A 524 17.71 -11.44 -32.63
C LYS A 524 16.69 -11.16 -33.73
N GLY A 525 16.57 -9.89 -34.13
CA GLY A 525 15.66 -9.48 -35.21
C GLY A 525 14.19 -9.62 -34.82
N LYS A 526 13.36 -10.16 -35.73
CA LYS A 526 11.95 -10.49 -35.49
C LYS A 526 11.72 -11.98 -35.70
N PRO A 527 12.15 -12.85 -34.76
CA PRO A 527 11.99 -14.28 -34.93
C PRO A 527 10.51 -14.66 -34.90
N LYS A 528 10.17 -15.84 -35.43
CA LYS A 528 8.82 -16.39 -35.28
C LYS A 528 8.65 -16.97 -33.89
N VAL A 529 7.65 -16.52 -33.15
CA VAL A 529 7.48 -16.88 -31.73
C VAL A 529 6.11 -17.47 -31.46
N TYR A 530 6.12 -18.65 -30.83
CA TYR A 530 4.94 -19.28 -30.27
C TYR A 530 4.69 -18.76 -28.84
N VAL A 531 3.46 -18.32 -28.57
CA VAL A 531 3.03 -17.92 -27.22
C VAL A 531 1.76 -18.71 -26.90
N PRO A 532 1.80 -19.67 -25.96
CA PRO A 532 0.60 -20.40 -25.59
C PRO A 532 -0.40 -19.48 -24.90
N LYS A 533 -1.69 -19.80 -25.02
CA LYS A 533 -2.74 -19.18 -24.21
C LYS A 533 -2.53 -19.57 -22.75
N ARG A 534 -2.90 -18.66 -21.85
CA ARG A 534 -2.83 -18.87 -20.41
C ARG A 534 -4.24 -19.07 -19.85
N THR A 535 -4.38 -20.03 -18.95
CA THR A 535 -5.61 -20.27 -18.18
C THR A 535 -5.49 -19.57 -16.82
N SER A 536 -6.35 -18.59 -16.57
CA SER A 536 -6.57 -18.04 -15.24
C SER A 536 -7.66 -18.87 -14.57
N PRO A 537 -7.36 -19.62 -13.48
CA PRO A 537 -8.33 -20.50 -12.84
C PRO A 537 -9.46 -19.69 -12.19
N ALA A 538 -10.58 -20.35 -11.91
CA ALA A 538 -11.59 -19.76 -11.03
C ALA A 538 -10.98 -19.56 -9.63
N ALA A 539 -11.18 -18.38 -9.04
CA ALA A 539 -10.57 -18.02 -7.77
C ALA A 539 -11.54 -17.21 -6.91
N ARG A 540 -11.31 -17.21 -5.60
CA ARG A 540 -11.92 -16.25 -4.70
C ARG A 540 -10.94 -15.10 -4.49
N ASP A 541 -11.40 -13.88 -4.69
CA ASP A 541 -10.62 -12.70 -4.33
C ASP A 541 -10.56 -12.51 -2.81
N TRP A 542 -9.76 -11.55 -2.37
CA TRP A 542 -9.59 -11.22 -0.96
C TRP A 542 -10.91 -10.89 -0.22
N PHE A 543 -11.89 -10.34 -0.94
CA PHE A 543 -13.21 -10.00 -0.39
C PHE A 543 -14.19 -11.18 -0.44
N GLY A 544 -13.74 -12.34 -0.95
CA GLY A 544 -14.52 -13.57 -1.06
C GLY A 544 -15.35 -13.70 -2.34
N ASN A 545 -15.27 -12.73 -3.28
CA ASN A 545 -15.99 -12.79 -4.57
C ASN A 545 -15.34 -13.83 -5.49
N VAL A 546 -16.15 -14.53 -6.29
CA VAL A 546 -15.66 -15.55 -7.22
C VAL A 546 -15.41 -14.96 -8.60
N THR A 547 -14.20 -15.06 -9.10
CA THR A 547 -13.86 -14.80 -10.51
C THR A 547 -13.93 -16.11 -11.31
N PRO A 548 -14.62 -16.17 -12.46
CA PRO A 548 -14.69 -17.38 -13.26
C PRO A 548 -13.36 -17.67 -13.95
N GLU A 549 -13.14 -18.94 -14.30
CA GLU A 549 -12.01 -19.36 -15.12
C GLU A 549 -12.02 -18.62 -16.48
N LYS A 550 -10.83 -18.30 -16.98
CA LYS A 550 -10.66 -17.63 -18.28
C LYS A 550 -9.40 -18.12 -19.00
N VAL A 551 -9.57 -18.52 -20.26
CA VAL A 551 -8.45 -18.83 -21.17
C VAL A 551 -8.27 -17.68 -22.15
N GLN A 552 -7.07 -17.11 -22.22
CA GLN A 552 -6.81 -15.95 -23.08
C GLN A 552 -5.34 -15.87 -23.51
N ASP A 553 -5.07 -15.04 -24.51
CA ASP A 553 -3.69 -14.64 -24.81
C ASP A 553 -3.14 -13.87 -23.60
N PRO A 554 -1.95 -14.24 -23.08
CA PRO A 554 -1.37 -13.57 -21.92
C PRO A 554 -0.92 -12.15 -22.25
N VAL A 555 -0.61 -11.88 -23.52
CA VAL A 555 -0.15 -10.59 -24.03
C VAL A 555 -0.94 -10.23 -25.28
N SER A 556 -1.19 -8.92 -25.48
CA SER A 556 -1.80 -8.42 -26.71
C SER A 556 -0.97 -8.84 -27.94
N ILE A 557 -1.63 -9.47 -28.91
CA ILE A 557 -1.01 -9.90 -30.18
C ILE A 557 -0.46 -8.69 -30.95
N ASP A 558 -1.16 -7.56 -30.96
CA ASP A 558 -0.69 -6.31 -31.58
C ASP A 558 0.59 -5.80 -30.93
N LEU A 559 0.71 -5.94 -29.61
CA LEU A 559 1.93 -5.62 -28.90
C LEU A 559 3.06 -6.59 -29.28
N LEU A 560 2.81 -7.91 -29.27
CA LEU A 560 3.80 -8.92 -29.65
C LEU A 560 4.35 -8.68 -31.07
N ASN A 561 3.50 -8.39 -32.05
CA ASN A 561 3.88 -8.20 -33.45
C ASN A 561 4.83 -7.00 -33.70
N LYS A 562 4.94 -6.08 -32.73
CA LYS A 562 5.95 -5.02 -32.76
C LYS A 562 7.37 -5.57 -32.59
N TYR A 563 7.52 -6.69 -31.87
CA TYR A 563 8.80 -7.28 -31.44
C TYR A 563 9.15 -8.56 -32.17
N VAL A 564 8.16 -9.40 -32.45
CA VAL A 564 8.34 -10.75 -33.00
C VAL A 564 7.32 -11.00 -34.12
N THR A 565 7.47 -12.09 -34.86
CA THR A 565 6.40 -12.60 -35.72
C THR A 565 5.60 -13.64 -34.94
N PHE A 566 4.42 -13.28 -34.44
CA PHE A 566 3.59 -14.21 -33.67
C PHE A 566 3.10 -15.39 -34.53
N THR A 567 3.11 -16.60 -33.95
CA THR A 567 2.51 -17.80 -34.55
C THR A 567 1.76 -18.62 -33.50
N ASN A 568 0.65 -19.24 -33.89
CA ASN A 568 -0.05 -20.25 -33.08
C ASN A 568 0.47 -21.67 -33.34
N ASP A 569 1.39 -21.84 -34.31
CA ASP A 569 2.02 -23.11 -34.63
C ASP A 569 3.43 -23.18 -34.04
N ALA A 570 3.58 -23.99 -32.99
CA ALA A 570 4.85 -24.24 -32.32
C ALA A 570 5.88 -24.93 -33.25
N ALA A 571 5.43 -25.77 -34.19
CA ALA A 571 6.33 -26.44 -35.13
C ALA A 571 6.99 -25.45 -36.08
N ALA A 572 6.29 -24.37 -36.44
CA ALA A 572 6.82 -23.30 -37.29
C ALA A 572 7.65 -22.25 -36.54
N ALA A 573 7.60 -22.19 -35.20
CA ALA A 573 8.25 -21.17 -34.39
C ALA A 573 9.77 -21.38 -34.26
N ASP A 574 10.52 -20.30 -34.07
CA ASP A 574 11.95 -20.31 -33.74
C ASP A 574 12.17 -20.35 -32.22
N TYR A 575 11.30 -19.68 -31.46
CA TYR A 575 11.30 -19.61 -30.00
C TYR A 575 9.87 -19.79 -29.47
N ALA A 576 9.74 -20.20 -28.20
CA ALA A 576 8.50 -20.01 -27.45
C ALA A 576 8.69 -19.08 -26.27
N ILE A 577 7.68 -18.28 -25.97
CA ILE A 577 7.62 -17.47 -24.74
C ILE A 577 6.38 -17.87 -23.96
N VAL A 578 6.56 -18.42 -22.75
CA VAL A 578 5.48 -18.85 -21.86
C VAL A 578 5.36 -17.84 -20.73
N PHE A 579 4.21 -17.19 -20.62
CA PHE A 579 3.91 -16.27 -19.52
C PHE A 579 3.16 -17.00 -18.41
N VAL A 580 3.65 -16.91 -17.19
CA VAL A 580 3.06 -17.57 -16.01
C VAL A 580 3.05 -16.63 -14.81
N ASN A 581 2.22 -16.91 -13.81
CA ASN A 581 2.33 -16.30 -12.49
C ASN A 581 3.02 -17.28 -11.54
N SER A 582 3.65 -16.78 -10.47
CA SER A 582 4.10 -17.63 -9.36
C SER A 582 2.93 -18.51 -8.83
N PRO A 583 3.21 -19.66 -8.20
CA PRO A 583 2.17 -20.53 -7.66
C PRO A 583 1.20 -19.78 -6.75
N THR A 584 -0.09 -20.00 -6.95
CA THR A 584 -1.16 -19.42 -6.13
C THR A 584 -1.96 -20.53 -5.49
N GLY A 585 -2.03 -20.53 -4.15
CA GLY A 585 -2.84 -21.46 -3.36
C GLY A 585 -4.14 -20.84 -2.85
N SER A 586 -4.75 -21.48 -1.85
CA SER A 586 -5.74 -20.82 -0.99
C SER A 586 -5.05 -19.78 -0.10
N THR A 587 -5.83 -19.03 0.68
CA THR A 587 -5.32 -18.15 1.76
C THR A 587 -4.69 -18.92 2.93
N GLY A 588 -4.44 -20.23 2.77
CA GLY A 588 -3.98 -21.14 3.82
C GLY A 588 -5.12 -21.70 4.67
N TYR A 589 -6.40 -21.42 4.36
CA TYR A 589 -7.52 -21.90 5.17
C TYR A 589 -8.60 -22.62 4.35
N ASP A 590 -9.07 -23.76 4.86
CA ASP A 590 -10.22 -24.52 4.38
C ASP A 590 -11.26 -24.69 5.49
N ARG A 591 -12.40 -24.01 5.31
CA ARG A 591 -13.53 -24.10 6.24
C ARG A 591 -14.11 -25.51 6.33
N ASN A 592 -14.08 -26.29 5.24
CA ASN A 592 -14.59 -27.66 5.26
C ASN A 592 -13.69 -28.59 6.09
N ASP A 593 -12.37 -28.37 6.08
CA ASP A 593 -11.44 -29.07 6.97
C ASP A 593 -11.77 -28.77 8.44
N ARG A 594 -12.02 -27.50 8.78
CA ARG A 594 -12.46 -27.09 10.13
C ARG A 594 -13.75 -27.80 10.57
N LEU A 595 -14.77 -27.81 9.71
CA LEU A 595 -16.07 -28.41 10.01
C LEU A 595 -16.00 -29.93 10.21
N LYS A 596 -14.94 -30.59 9.71
CA LYS A 596 -14.67 -32.02 9.93
C LYS A 596 -13.92 -32.31 11.23
N GLY A 597 -13.66 -31.30 12.07
CA GLY A 597 -13.01 -31.45 13.37
C GLY A 597 -11.50 -31.20 13.37
N SER A 598 -10.92 -30.77 12.25
CA SER A 598 -9.54 -30.28 12.18
C SER A 598 -9.46 -28.79 12.58
N ASN A 599 -8.29 -28.18 12.49
CA ASN A 599 -8.09 -26.73 12.73
C ASN A 599 -8.35 -25.85 11.50
N GLY A 600 -8.65 -26.42 10.33
CA GLY A 600 -8.97 -25.68 9.10
C GLY A 600 -7.77 -25.11 8.33
N TYR A 601 -6.59 -25.01 8.95
CA TYR A 601 -5.42 -24.45 8.26
C TYR A 601 -4.74 -25.49 7.38
N ILE A 602 -4.44 -25.15 6.13
CA ILE A 602 -3.82 -26.02 5.12
C ILE A 602 -2.53 -25.37 4.59
N PRO A 603 -1.59 -26.15 4.01
CA PRO A 603 -0.32 -25.59 3.56
C PRO A 603 -0.51 -24.54 2.45
N ILE A 604 0.33 -23.51 2.47
CA ILE A 604 0.49 -22.57 1.34
C ILE A 604 1.67 -23.06 0.51
N SER A 605 1.41 -23.50 -0.72
CA SER A 605 2.44 -24.04 -1.60
C SER A 605 3.11 -22.95 -2.44
N LEU A 606 4.44 -22.97 -2.46
CA LEU A 606 5.29 -22.17 -3.35
C LEU A 606 5.78 -22.97 -4.58
N GLN A 607 5.23 -24.18 -4.78
CA GLN A 607 5.35 -24.98 -6.01
C GLN A 607 3.96 -25.20 -6.64
N TYR A 608 3.90 -25.48 -7.95
CA TYR A 608 2.64 -25.65 -8.68
C TYR A 608 1.98 -27.01 -8.44
N GLY A 609 2.77 -28.09 -8.48
CA GLY A 609 2.28 -29.45 -8.35
C GLY A 609 1.75 -29.79 -6.95
N PRO A 610 1.21 -31.00 -6.78
CA PRO A 610 0.76 -31.47 -5.48
C PRO A 610 1.88 -31.41 -4.43
N TYR A 611 1.54 -30.90 -3.25
CA TYR A 611 2.45 -30.76 -2.12
C TYR A 611 1.79 -31.28 -0.84
N THR A 612 2.54 -32.03 -0.05
CA THR A 612 2.17 -32.48 1.30
C THR A 612 3.18 -31.94 2.29
N ALA A 613 2.72 -31.25 3.32
CA ALA A 613 3.56 -30.59 4.32
C ALA A 613 4.13 -31.59 5.36
N ALA A 614 4.97 -32.51 4.90
CA ALA A 614 5.59 -33.52 5.75
C ALA A 614 6.53 -32.92 6.80
N GLU A 615 7.22 -31.82 6.45
CA GLU A 615 8.24 -31.18 7.27
C GLU A 615 7.71 -30.03 8.14
N ALA A 616 6.41 -29.69 8.03
CA ALA A 616 5.81 -28.67 8.88
C ALA A 616 5.86 -29.09 10.36
N ARG A 617 5.95 -28.11 11.26
CA ARG A 617 6.06 -28.37 12.70
C ARG A 617 4.84 -29.15 13.20
N ALA A 618 5.07 -30.23 13.95
CA ALA A 618 4.00 -31.03 14.54
C ALA A 618 3.17 -30.22 15.55
N GLN A 619 3.78 -29.23 16.20
CA GLN A 619 3.14 -28.32 17.15
C GLN A 619 3.36 -26.87 16.72
N SER A 620 2.28 -26.08 16.71
CA SER A 620 2.32 -24.62 16.55
C SER A 620 3.06 -23.95 17.71
N ILE A 621 3.82 -22.89 17.42
CA ILE A 621 4.60 -22.12 18.40
C ILE A 621 3.67 -21.30 19.30
N ALA A 622 2.72 -20.59 18.69
CA ALA A 622 1.77 -19.76 19.42
C ALA A 622 0.47 -20.54 19.72
N ALA A 623 -0.38 -19.96 20.57
CA ALA A 623 -1.58 -20.60 21.10
C ALA A 623 -2.54 -21.13 20.01
N GLY A 624 -3.49 -22.00 20.39
CA GLY A 624 -4.55 -22.51 19.51
C GLY A 624 -5.63 -21.47 19.17
N ASP A 625 -6.90 -21.89 19.10
CA ASP A 625 -8.07 -21.02 18.86
C ASP A 625 -8.96 -20.94 20.12
N PRO A 626 -8.46 -20.42 21.25
CA PRO A 626 -9.16 -20.49 22.55
C PRO A 626 -10.48 -19.70 22.60
N VAL A 627 -10.76 -18.86 21.60
CA VAL A 627 -11.93 -17.96 21.57
C VAL A 627 -13.11 -18.61 20.87
N LEU A 628 -12.93 -19.06 19.62
CA LEU A 628 -14.03 -19.66 18.86
C LEU A 628 -14.20 -21.14 19.16
N ASP A 629 -13.11 -21.86 19.45
CA ASP A 629 -13.15 -23.28 19.80
C ASP A 629 -11.88 -23.69 20.55
N SER A 630 -11.98 -23.64 21.87
CA SER A 630 -10.91 -23.93 22.80
C SER A 630 -10.40 -25.37 22.77
N THR A 631 -11.07 -26.27 22.05
CA THR A 631 -10.57 -27.63 21.83
C THR A 631 -9.41 -27.65 20.83
N VAL A 632 -9.31 -26.66 19.95
CA VAL A 632 -8.15 -26.51 19.05
C VAL A 632 -7.01 -25.85 19.81
N SER A 633 -6.10 -26.68 20.28
CA SER A 633 -4.86 -26.28 20.96
C SER A 633 -3.63 -26.27 20.05
N ASN A 634 -3.72 -26.85 18.85
CA ASN A 634 -2.65 -26.92 17.87
C ASN A 634 -3.13 -26.50 16.47
N ARG A 635 -2.46 -25.51 15.89
CA ARG A 635 -2.76 -24.97 14.56
C ARG A 635 -1.92 -25.58 13.43
N SER A 636 -1.13 -26.63 13.70
CA SER A 636 -0.30 -27.30 12.69
C SER A 636 -1.08 -27.76 11.46
N TYR A 637 -0.45 -27.67 10.29
CA TYR A 637 -0.92 -28.21 9.01
C TYR A 637 -0.05 -29.38 8.53
N LYS A 638 0.74 -29.97 9.45
CA LYS A 638 1.60 -31.11 9.12
C LYS A 638 0.78 -32.24 8.50
N ASP A 639 1.35 -32.86 7.47
CA ASP A 639 0.79 -33.98 6.72
C ASP A 639 -0.49 -33.66 5.93
N LYS A 640 -0.94 -32.41 5.94
CA LYS A 640 -1.99 -31.93 5.03
C LYS A 640 -1.41 -31.64 3.65
N ALA A 641 -2.27 -31.69 2.64
CA ALA A 641 -1.88 -31.52 1.25
C ALA A 641 -2.66 -30.40 0.54
N ILE A 642 -2.03 -29.84 -0.48
CA ILE A 642 -2.61 -28.83 -1.36
C ILE A 642 -2.08 -29.01 -2.78
N THR A 643 -2.77 -28.43 -3.76
CA THR A 643 -2.25 -28.22 -5.12
C THR A 643 -2.52 -26.78 -5.50
N ALA A 644 -1.56 -26.11 -6.14
CA ALA A 644 -1.77 -24.73 -6.56
C ALA A 644 -2.94 -24.62 -7.54
N THR A 645 -3.77 -23.61 -7.39
CA THR A 645 -4.95 -23.40 -8.25
C THR A 645 -4.54 -23.13 -9.69
N ASN A 646 -3.36 -22.56 -9.92
CA ASN A 646 -2.77 -22.30 -11.22
C ASN A 646 -1.76 -23.38 -11.67
N ILE A 647 -1.96 -24.66 -11.34
CA ILE A 647 -1.14 -25.77 -11.85
C ILE A 647 -1.07 -25.81 -13.40
N THR A 648 -2.04 -25.22 -14.09
CA THR A 648 -2.06 -25.05 -15.55
C THR A 648 -0.91 -24.19 -16.06
N ASP A 649 -0.35 -23.29 -15.24
CA ASP A 649 0.85 -22.52 -15.59
C ASP A 649 2.07 -23.46 -15.74
N LEU A 650 2.24 -24.44 -14.83
CA LEU A 650 3.27 -25.49 -14.95
C LEU A 650 3.05 -26.35 -16.21
N GLN A 651 1.82 -26.81 -16.42
CA GLN A 651 1.48 -27.62 -17.60
C GLN A 651 1.80 -26.88 -18.90
N SER A 652 1.49 -25.58 -18.97
CA SER A 652 1.79 -24.73 -20.13
C SER A 652 3.30 -24.71 -20.45
N ILE A 653 4.16 -24.69 -19.43
CA ILE A 653 5.63 -24.74 -19.63
C ILE A 653 6.05 -26.11 -20.16
N LEU A 654 5.60 -27.19 -19.51
CA LEU A 654 5.99 -28.56 -19.87
C LEU A 654 5.49 -28.96 -21.26
N ASP A 655 4.24 -28.65 -21.58
CA ASP A 655 3.64 -28.93 -22.89
C ASP A 655 4.31 -28.11 -23.99
N THR A 656 4.58 -26.83 -23.74
CA THR A 656 5.32 -26.00 -24.70
C THR A 656 6.71 -26.55 -24.94
N LYS A 657 7.43 -27.00 -23.91
CA LYS A 657 8.74 -27.63 -24.10
C LYS A 657 8.65 -28.90 -24.95
N LYS A 658 7.64 -29.75 -24.70
CA LYS A 658 7.38 -30.93 -25.52
C LYS A 658 7.13 -30.59 -26.99
N LEU A 659 6.34 -29.54 -27.27
CA LEU A 659 6.04 -29.07 -28.62
C LEU A 659 7.27 -28.47 -29.34
N MET A 660 8.11 -27.73 -28.60
CA MET A 660 9.29 -27.05 -29.15
C MET A 660 10.50 -27.98 -29.32
N GLY A 661 10.57 -29.08 -28.57
CA GLY A 661 11.69 -30.01 -28.58
C GLY A 661 13.01 -29.31 -28.22
N ASN A 662 13.97 -29.33 -29.16
CA ASN A 662 15.29 -28.70 -28.98
C ASN A 662 15.29 -27.18 -29.18
N LYS A 663 14.18 -26.59 -29.65
CA LYS A 663 14.10 -25.15 -29.83
C LYS A 663 13.97 -24.43 -28.47
N PRO A 664 14.48 -23.19 -28.36
CA PRO A 664 14.49 -22.46 -27.10
C PRO A 664 13.09 -22.18 -26.54
N VAL A 665 12.93 -22.39 -25.23
CA VAL A 665 11.75 -21.97 -24.45
C VAL A 665 12.15 -20.91 -23.43
N ILE A 666 11.51 -19.75 -23.50
CA ILE A 666 11.69 -18.65 -22.55
C ILE A 666 10.47 -18.60 -21.63
N VAL A 667 10.68 -18.63 -20.32
CA VAL A 667 9.61 -18.50 -19.32
C VAL A 667 9.67 -17.10 -18.71
N VAL A 668 8.55 -16.38 -18.79
CA VAL A 668 8.37 -15.07 -18.16
C VAL A 668 7.42 -15.25 -16.98
N ILE A 669 7.90 -14.90 -15.79
CA ILE A 669 7.18 -15.11 -14.53
C ILE A 669 6.84 -13.76 -13.93
N ASN A 670 5.55 -13.52 -13.65
CA ASN A 670 5.12 -12.47 -12.74
C ASN A 670 5.01 -13.06 -11.33
N ALA A 671 5.97 -12.71 -10.45
CA ALA A 671 6.06 -13.28 -9.12
C ALA A 671 5.49 -12.32 -8.07
N ALA A 672 4.52 -12.79 -7.29
CA ALA A 672 4.02 -12.10 -6.10
C ALA A 672 4.73 -12.56 -4.82
N SER A 673 5.44 -13.69 -4.87
CA SER A 673 6.17 -14.29 -3.76
C SER A 673 7.36 -15.10 -4.27
N PRO A 674 8.31 -15.47 -3.40
CA PRO A 674 9.30 -16.49 -3.70
C PRO A 674 8.62 -17.80 -4.18
N MET A 675 9.27 -18.53 -5.07
CA MET A 675 8.73 -19.79 -5.59
C MET A 675 9.81 -20.86 -5.79
N VAL A 676 9.39 -22.11 -5.81
CA VAL A 676 10.23 -23.28 -6.09
C VAL A 676 10.27 -23.52 -7.60
N PHE A 677 11.48 -23.61 -8.16
CA PHE A 677 11.71 -23.70 -9.61
C PHE A 677 11.92 -25.12 -10.13
N SER A 678 12.14 -26.10 -9.23
CA SER A 678 12.58 -27.46 -9.58
C SER A 678 11.63 -28.21 -10.53
N GLU A 679 10.35 -27.86 -10.57
CA GLU A 679 9.35 -28.51 -11.42
C GLU A 679 9.53 -28.23 -12.91
N PHE A 680 10.17 -27.12 -13.29
CA PHE A 680 10.28 -26.71 -14.70
C PHE A 680 11.60 -26.06 -15.12
N GLU A 681 12.48 -25.67 -14.19
CA GLU A 681 13.70 -24.91 -14.53
C GLU A 681 14.54 -25.57 -15.63
N SER A 682 14.68 -26.90 -15.59
CA SER A 682 15.43 -27.68 -16.58
C SER A 682 14.82 -27.65 -17.99
N GLN A 683 13.54 -27.30 -18.09
CA GLN A 683 12.78 -27.21 -19.34
C GLN A 683 12.85 -25.81 -19.98
N ALA A 684 13.27 -24.79 -19.23
CA ALA A 684 13.42 -23.43 -19.69
C ALA A 684 14.87 -23.14 -20.12
N ASP A 685 15.06 -22.52 -21.29
CA ASP A 685 16.36 -22.05 -21.75
C ASP A 685 16.63 -20.61 -21.31
N GLY A 686 15.58 -19.80 -21.15
CA GLY A 686 15.63 -18.47 -20.53
C GLY A 686 14.56 -18.31 -19.46
N ILE A 687 14.88 -17.64 -18.35
CA ILE A 687 13.91 -17.31 -17.28
C ILE A 687 14.03 -15.84 -16.94
N LEU A 688 12.95 -15.10 -17.16
CA LEU A 688 12.82 -13.68 -16.80
C LEU A 688 11.77 -13.53 -15.70
N LEU A 689 12.14 -12.90 -14.60
CA LEU A 689 11.27 -12.60 -13.49
C LEU A 689 10.83 -11.13 -13.52
N SER A 690 9.57 -10.90 -13.17
CA SER A 690 8.96 -9.59 -13.04
C SER A 690 8.14 -9.48 -11.75
N PHE A 691 8.03 -8.25 -11.24
CA PHE A 691 7.29 -7.91 -10.01
C PHE A 691 6.30 -6.79 -10.33
N GLY A 692 5.20 -7.15 -11.01
CA GLY A 692 4.15 -6.20 -11.39
C GLY A 692 4.62 -5.15 -12.38
N VAL A 693 4.95 -5.55 -13.62
CA VAL A 693 5.36 -4.62 -14.70
C VAL A 693 4.47 -4.77 -15.93
N GLN A 694 4.49 -3.78 -16.81
CA GLN A 694 3.81 -3.85 -18.10
C GLN A 694 4.52 -4.83 -19.04
N HIS A 695 3.75 -5.59 -19.83
CA HIS A 695 4.30 -6.48 -20.87
C HIS A 695 5.20 -5.75 -21.89
N GLN A 696 4.98 -4.45 -22.07
CA GLN A 696 5.83 -3.61 -22.91
C GLN A 696 7.27 -3.53 -22.39
N ALA A 697 7.49 -3.46 -21.06
CA ALA A 697 8.83 -3.47 -20.46
C ALA A 697 9.50 -4.84 -20.64
N ILE A 698 8.74 -5.91 -20.44
CA ILE A 698 9.20 -7.30 -20.67
C ILE A 698 9.70 -7.47 -22.12
N LEU A 699 8.90 -7.08 -23.11
CA LEU A 699 9.25 -7.26 -24.53
C LEU A 699 10.42 -6.37 -24.98
N ASP A 700 10.55 -5.16 -24.43
CA ASP A 700 11.72 -4.32 -24.67
C ASP A 700 13.01 -4.98 -24.15
N MET A 701 12.96 -5.61 -22.97
CA MET A 701 14.10 -6.38 -22.46
C MET A 701 14.38 -7.64 -23.29
N LEU A 702 13.36 -8.45 -23.58
CA LEU A 702 13.54 -9.70 -24.33
C LEU A 702 14.12 -9.44 -25.73
N SER A 703 13.79 -8.31 -26.35
CA SER A 703 14.34 -7.88 -27.65
C SER A 703 15.71 -7.20 -27.57
N GLY A 704 16.25 -7.00 -26.37
CA GLY A 704 17.57 -6.38 -26.17
C GLY A 704 17.59 -4.85 -26.30
N LYS A 705 16.43 -4.18 -26.37
CA LYS A 705 16.38 -2.70 -26.34
C LYS A 705 16.85 -2.14 -25.01
N THR A 706 16.69 -2.91 -23.93
CA THR A 706 17.20 -2.59 -22.60
C THR A 706 17.93 -3.79 -22.02
N GLU A 707 19.08 -3.53 -21.38
CA GLU A 707 19.82 -4.56 -20.65
C GLU A 707 19.22 -4.82 -19.26
N PRO A 708 19.06 -6.10 -18.84
CA PRO A 708 18.61 -6.42 -17.50
C PRO A 708 19.60 -5.95 -16.46
N SER A 709 19.04 -5.33 -15.42
CA SER A 709 19.80 -4.78 -14.31
C SER A 709 19.16 -5.07 -12.95
N GLY A 710 17.97 -5.67 -12.93
CA GLY A 710 17.29 -6.04 -11.70
C GLY A 710 18.01 -7.17 -10.97
N LEU A 711 17.87 -7.17 -9.64
CA LEU A 711 18.43 -8.14 -8.72
C LEU A 711 17.31 -8.72 -7.86
N LEU A 712 17.43 -9.97 -7.42
CA LEU A 712 16.45 -10.60 -6.54
C LEU A 712 16.37 -9.87 -5.18
N PRO A 713 15.21 -9.31 -4.79
CA PRO A 713 15.01 -8.72 -3.46
C PRO A 713 14.68 -9.77 -2.38
N VAL A 714 14.46 -11.02 -2.80
CA VAL A 714 14.15 -12.18 -1.96
C VAL A 714 14.81 -13.42 -2.55
N THR A 715 15.27 -14.33 -1.70
CA THR A 715 15.83 -15.63 -2.08
C THR A 715 14.75 -16.58 -2.58
N MET A 716 15.02 -17.25 -3.71
CA MET A 716 14.12 -18.27 -4.25
C MET A 716 14.47 -19.64 -3.64
N PRO A 717 13.54 -20.29 -2.92
CA PRO A 717 13.84 -21.51 -2.18
C PRO A 717 14.16 -22.70 -3.09
N ALA A 718 15.07 -23.57 -2.64
CA ALA A 718 15.41 -24.80 -3.35
C ALA A 718 14.25 -25.81 -3.40
N SER A 719 13.41 -25.86 -2.36
CA SER A 719 12.27 -26.78 -2.24
C SER A 719 11.26 -26.29 -1.19
N MET A 720 10.07 -26.89 -1.16
CA MET A 720 9.11 -26.65 -0.07
C MET A 720 9.61 -27.15 1.29
N GLU A 721 10.45 -28.19 1.35
CA GLU A 721 11.07 -28.63 2.59
C GLU A 721 11.91 -27.52 3.25
N ILE A 722 12.67 -26.75 2.44
CA ILE A 722 13.41 -25.59 2.93
C ILE A 722 12.45 -24.52 3.49
N VAL A 723 11.32 -24.30 2.81
CA VAL A 723 10.28 -23.36 3.23
C VAL A 723 9.60 -23.78 4.53
N GLU A 724 9.47 -25.08 4.82
CA GLU A 724 8.92 -25.55 6.10
C GLU A 724 9.92 -25.43 7.26
N LYS A 725 11.22 -25.57 6.96
CA LYS A 725 12.29 -25.59 7.97
C LYS A 725 12.83 -24.22 8.33
N GLN A 726 12.60 -23.20 7.50
CA GLN A 726 12.98 -21.82 7.76
C GLN A 726 12.36 -21.31 9.08
N PHE A 727 13.00 -20.29 9.65
CA PHE A 727 12.54 -19.58 10.82
C PHE A 727 11.87 -18.28 10.40
N GLU A 728 10.58 -18.14 10.72
CA GLU A 728 9.71 -17.07 10.18
C GLU A 728 10.26 -15.65 10.39
N ASP A 729 11.13 -15.45 11.37
CA ASP A 729 11.74 -14.16 11.71
C ASP A 729 13.18 -13.95 11.20
N VAL A 730 13.78 -14.93 10.50
CA VAL A 730 15.19 -14.87 10.07
C VAL A 730 15.29 -14.59 8.56
N PRO A 731 15.89 -13.46 8.15
CA PRO A 731 16.14 -13.20 6.73
C PRO A 731 17.29 -14.06 6.20
N HIS A 732 17.27 -14.38 4.91
CA HIS A 732 18.35 -15.10 4.21
C HIS A 732 18.65 -16.51 4.74
N ASP A 733 17.72 -17.16 5.45
CA ASP A 733 17.94 -18.48 6.05
C ASP A 733 17.57 -19.66 5.13
N MET A 734 16.89 -19.37 4.02
CA MET A 734 16.54 -20.37 3.02
C MET A 734 17.74 -20.73 2.14
N GLN A 735 17.95 -22.03 1.91
CA GLN A 735 18.83 -22.50 0.86
C GLN A 735 18.28 -22.08 -0.51
N PRO A 736 19.06 -21.35 -1.34
CA PRO A 736 18.60 -20.90 -2.64
C PRO A 736 18.54 -22.05 -3.65
N HIS A 737 17.63 -21.93 -4.61
CA HIS A 737 17.59 -22.80 -5.78
C HIS A 737 18.90 -22.67 -6.59
N LEU A 738 19.45 -23.82 -7.01
CA LEU A 738 20.59 -23.92 -7.92
C LEU A 738 20.10 -24.41 -9.28
N ASP A 739 20.21 -23.58 -10.29
CA ASP A 739 19.72 -23.88 -11.63
C ASP A 739 20.66 -24.84 -12.39
N SER A 740 20.19 -25.36 -13.52
CA SER A 740 20.96 -26.26 -14.40
C SER A 740 22.18 -25.62 -15.09
N GLN A 741 22.42 -24.33 -14.89
CA GLN A 741 23.61 -23.59 -15.34
C GLN A 741 24.57 -23.27 -14.17
N GLY A 742 24.25 -23.71 -12.95
CA GLY A 742 25.04 -23.44 -11.75
C GLY A 742 24.77 -22.07 -11.13
N ASN A 743 23.72 -21.37 -11.55
CA ASN A 743 23.32 -20.10 -10.96
C ASN A 743 22.54 -20.32 -9.66
N SER A 744 22.88 -19.55 -8.63
CA SER A 744 22.21 -19.57 -7.33
C SER A 744 21.22 -18.41 -7.24
N TYR A 745 19.92 -18.71 -7.12
CA TYR A 745 18.84 -17.72 -7.04
C TYR A 745 18.69 -17.15 -5.61
N LYS A 746 19.80 -16.64 -5.07
CA LYS A 746 19.86 -15.98 -3.75
C LYS A 746 19.52 -14.49 -3.85
N PHE A 747 19.24 -13.85 -2.72
CA PHE A 747 19.17 -12.40 -2.62
C PHE A 747 20.35 -11.70 -3.33
N GLY A 748 20.04 -10.64 -4.08
CA GLY A 748 21.01 -9.87 -4.86
C GLY A 748 21.50 -10.55 -6.13
N TYR A 749 20.96 -11.71 -6.52
CA TYR A 749 21.29 -12.37 -7.79
C TYR A 749 20.51 -11.80 -8.98
N GLY A 750 21.16 -11.71 -10.13
CA GLY A 750 20.56 -11.35 -11.41
C GLY A 750 21.61 -11.38 -12.52
N LEU A 751 21.20 -11.64 -13.76
CA LEU A 751 22.05 -11.61 -14.94
C LEU A 751 21.87 -10.31 -15.73
N ASN A 752 22.95 -9.82 -16.33
CA ASN A 752 22.92 -8.91 -17.47
C ASN A 752 23.41 -9.63 -18.74
N TRP A 753 23.64 -8.92 -19.85
CA TRP A 753 24.11 -9.56 -21.08
C TRP A 753 25.54 -10.11 -21.01
N LYS A 754 26.31 -9.72 -19.99
CA LYS A 754 27.69 -10.16 -19.75
C LYS A 754 27.80 -11.28 -18.70
N GLY A 755 26.71 -11.65 -18.02
CA GLY A 755 26.67 -12.68 -16.99
C GLY A 755 26.14 -12.16 -15.66
N VAL A 756 26.59 -12.74 -14.55
CA VAL A 756 26.14 -12.38 -13.19
C VAL A 756 26.51 -10.94 -12.86
N ILE A 757 25.53 -10.16 -12.43
CA ILE A 757 25.73 -8.76 -12.05
C ILE A 757 26.58 -8.69 -10.79
N THR A 758 27.72 -8.00 -10.88
CA THR A 758 28.57 -7.65 -9.74
C THR A 758 28.90 -6.17 -9.83
N ASP A 759 28.23 -5.35 -9.01
CA ASP A 759 28.36 -3.90 -9.04
C ASP A 759 28.29 -3.29 -7.62
N ALA A 760 28.22 -1.96 -7.53
CA ALA A 760 28.15 -1.27 -6.25
C ALA A 760 26.92 -1.64 -5.41
N ARG A 761 25.80 -2.03 -6.05
CA ARG A 761 24.57 -2.43 -5.37
C ARG A 761 24.76 -3.79 -4.71
N THR A 762 25.23 -4.78 -5.45
CA THR A 762 25.48 -6.12 -4.88
C THR A 762 26.59 -6.08 -3.84
N THR A 763 27.60 -5.21 -3.99
CA THR A 763 28.64 -5.02 -2.97
C THR A 763 28.10 -4.39 -1.68
N ARG A 764 27.21 -3.39 -1.80
CA ARG A 764 26.65 -2.66 -0.65
C ARG A 764 25.80 -3.55 0.27
N TYR A 765 25.04 -4.47 -0.30
CA TYR A 765 24.11 -5.33 0.43
C TYR A 765 24.58 -6.79 0.52
N ASN A 766 25.85 -7.07 0.18
CA ASN A 766 26.43 -8.39 0.40
C ASN A 766 26.70 -8.59 1.91
N MET A 767 26.08 -9.64 2.48
CA MET A 767 26.20 -10.00 3.89
C MET A 767 27.65 -10.20 4.39
N GLN A 768 28.59 -10.59 3.52
CA GLN A 768 29.99 -10.84 3.92
C GLN A 768 30.84 -9.57 3.98
N THR A 769 30.42 -8.48 3.33
CA THR A 769 31.19 -7.23 3.21
C THR A 769 30.47 -6.02 3.77
N ALA A 770 29.22 -6.17 4.22
CA ALA A 770 28.44 -5.09 4.81
C ALA A 770 29.10 -4.65 6.14
N LYS A 771 29.85 -3.55 6.10
CA LYS A 771 30.24 -2.79 7.30
C LYS A 771 29.09 -1.87 7.69
N ARG A 772 28.10 -2.37 8.44
CA ARG A 772 27.02 -1.53 9.00
C ARG A 772 26.59 -1.99 10.37
#